data_AF-A0A5S9ITD1-F1
#
_entry.id   AF-A0A5S9ITD1-F1
#
_cell.length_a   1.000
_cell.length_b   1.000
_cell.length_c   1.000
_cell.angle_alpha   90.00
_cell.angle_beta   90.00
_cell.angle_gamma   90.00
#
_symmetry.space_group_name_H-M   'P 1'
#
loop_
_entity.id
_entity.type
_entity.pdbx_description
1 polymer ?
#
loop_
_entity_poly.entity_id
_entity_poly.type
_entity_poly.pdbx_seq_one_letter_code
_entity_poly.pdbx_strand_id
1 'polypeptide(L)'
;MKILRYIPLLLLSVLTLNAETEKYRLIWNGDPATTMTIAWNQAKGETAAVYYGQKKDKSDWVMHKVDREIAYRGMQNKFVRLKKLQPNTAYYFEIRDNSSDSGVMWFQTAPDKPQPFTFIAGGDSRTNKEPRVNGNKLIAKIRPLFIAHGGDYLSDGTAEEWQMWLDEWQLTKSADGRMYPIMPAHGNHENDDRYMIYNLFDIPHKDAYFACNVAGNLLRVYTLNTELEPGVGYGAFADQDDKIWKEQNKWFVEDLQKNHDKVTWKIANYHRPLRPHTSAKTEGLGRIAAWADHFYKYGIHVAVECDTHMVKYTYPLRPSAEGFESFVRDDAKGTMFIGEGSWGAPTRPTDDDKPWTLASDSFWQYKLLHVTPQNIKIHTVRYGKLEEVKRGIHYNPDEVTALTQEQQNANPLAMPQGLTLWTPLSGQAVQIPFVKQNVDHNTYIHLKSTWKYATKDAENWSQLSFDDSGWEAATADKLPQHKVLFLRKKFSVAHDKYRTLRLNLRTLCSDGAVIYCNGKEIARYNVTNDNPAQALRHIEDVEIVDIPLSLDILQQGDNCLGVMLVQFGENNGKWEADLSGIVSIQDKLNPPKMPQNVSASVVSDKEIHIHWDKVDTANYYQLERRVRGGIWEVIQQRIMITSYEDRGLVGDTAYQYRICGINNYGVSNANFIKVTTHKTPENVMLQESFTKGLGKFNAVSVASNAKWQAQFKADRLCALISGYGADSDSDDWLISPEMDLRNRKAPQLTFDIYCKYSGGKLLLKKTCNYNEKQPQKSVWKVLEVQLPEQDSRKWTTCSVDLTEFNDSKIRFAFHYTSGTTGGNAARWCVTSIEVRDGERQDFPQKKVEPQQSSLFPKSKGDLRVATFNVSLYRKSDGMLSKDLETSAHPQIKNIAEVIQRARADVILLNEFDYVADGSAIENFKKNYLQVSHNGSETIDYPYHYIAPSNTGVDSGHDLNNDGNLGGPDDAFGYGEYPGQYSMAVLSKYPIDHDKIRTFQKFLWKDMPKALLPIDPQTKKPWYSEDEVKVLRLSSKNHCDVPVNVNGEFVHLLISHPTPPVFDGEEDRNGKRNHDEVRFWHDYVHSDLAEYIYDDNGTKGGLLDKRFVVMGDLNASPTERDALKAMINKLISCDKTHNFVPKSQGGEENDPQNKYSPSHTAGWKLRVDYVLPSSLGFKVQNGQVFWPTIQDKYYRLVSSPELSSDHRLVYVDLSIEAIK
;
A
#
# COMPACT_ATOMS: atom_id res chain seq x y z
N MET A 1 43.14 -62.84 6.24
CA MET A 1 42.79 -62.22 4.94
C MET A 1 41.62 -61.27 5.19
N LYS A 2 41.59 -59.98 4.83
CA LYS A 2 42.49 -59.10 4.08
C LYS A 2 42.33 -57.69 4.66
N ILE A 3 43.46 -57.00 4.76
CA ILE A 3 43.63 -55.57 5.00
C ILE A 3 42.97 -54.76 3.86
N LEU A 4 42.26 -53.66 4.15
CA LEU A 4 42.27 -52.49 3.28
C LEU A 4 41.84 -51.19 3.99
N ARG A 5 42.72 -50.19 3.86
CA ARG A 5 42.65 -48.80 4.33
C ARG A 5 41.53 -48.02 3.63
N TYR A 6 40.85 -47.12 4.34
CA TYR A 6 40.28 -45.91 3.73
C TYR A 6 40.47 -44.67 4.62
N ILE A 7 40.93 -43.62 3.96
CA ILE A 7 41.35 -42.29 4.44
C ILE A 7 40.10 -41.46 4.78
N PRO A 8 40.05 -40.67 5.87
CA PRO A 8 39.01 -39.67 6.02
C PRO A 8 39.35 -38.46 5.14
N LEU A 9 38.55 -38.25 4.10
CA LEU A 9 38.50 -37.00 3.34
C LEU A 9 37.95 -35.92 4.27
N LEU A 10 38.76 -34.91 4.60
CA LEU A 10 38.28 -33.68 5.22
C LEU A 10 37.38 -32.94 4.22
N LEU A 11 36.06 -32.96 4.43
CA LEU A 11 35.14 -32.04 3.77
C LEU A 11 35.18 -30.71 4.53
N LEU A 12 35.94 -29.75 4.01
CA LEU A 12 35.82 -28.34 4.36
C LEU A 12 34.41 -27.88 3.91
N SER A 13 33.48 -27.73 4.86
CA SER A 13 32.26 -26.98 4.61
C SER A 13 32.61 -25.50 4.54
N VAL A 14 32.63 -24.95 3.32
CA VAL A 14 32.73 -23.51 3.07
C VAL A 14 31.48 -22.86 3.66
N LEU A 15 31.64 -22.14 4.78
CA LEU A 15 30.62 -21.23 5.29
C LEU A 15 30.49 -20.08 4.28
N THR A 16 29.41 -20.04 3.52
CA THR A 16 29.02 -18.83 2.78
C THR A 16 28.44 -17.83 3.77
N LEU A 17 29.17 -16.75 4.04
CA LEU A 17 28.69 -15.57 4.76
C LEU A 17 27.59 -14.89 3.93
N ASN A 18 26.40 -14.66 4.50
CA ASN A 18 25.43 -13.75 3.90
C ASN A 18 25.85 -12.29 4.21
N ALA A 19 25.70 -11.42 3.22
CA ALA A 19 26.51 -10.23 2.91
C ALA A 19 26.58 -9.08 3.95
N GLU A 20 27.73 -8.40 4.02
CA GLU A 20 27.95 -7.10 4.70
C GLU A 20 27.85 -5.88 3.74
N THR A 21 27.36 -6.14 2.52
CA THR A 21 26.96 -5.17 1.50
C THR A 21 25.51 -5.43 1.10
N GLU A 22 24.75 -4.40 0.74
CA GLU A 22 23.32 -4.55 0.39
C GLU A 22 22.83 -3.43 -0.54
N LYS A 23 21.55 -3.45 -0.92
CA LYS A 23 20.89 -2.38 -1.70
C LYS A 23 21.62 -2.05 -3.01
N TYR A 24 21.98 -3.12 -3.73
CA TYR A 24 22.74 -3.06 -4.95
C TYR A 24 21.97 -2.38 -6.08
N ARG A 25 22.69 -1.62 -6.91
CA ARG A 25 22.12 -1.01 -8.12
C ARG A 25 23.21 -0.79 -9.16
N LEU A 26 22.81 -0.90 -10.42
CA LEU A 26 23.65 -0.62 -11.58
C LEU A 26 23.21 0.70 -12.20
N ILE A 27 24.15 1.52 -12.63
CA ILE A 27 23.87 2.83 -13.21
C ILE A 27 24.62 2.99 -14.54
N TRP A 28 23.91 3.52 -15.53
CA TRP A 28 24.52 4.07 -16.73
C TRP A 28 24.67 5.58 -16.63
N ASN A 29 25.89 6.01 -16.33
CA ASN A 29 26.36 7.39 -16.23
C ASN A 29 27.53 7.67 -17.20
N GLY A 30 27.66 6.86 -18.24
CA GLY A 30 28.75 6.91 -19.22
C GLY A 30 28.30 6.32 -20.55
N ASP A 31 29.24 5.80 -21.34
CA ASP A 31 28.94 5.01 -22.54
C ASP A 31 28.44 3.61 -22.13
N PRO A 32 27.15 3.29 -22.33
CA PRO A 32 26.56 1.99 -21.98
C PRO A 32 27.26 0.77 -22.56
N ALA A 33 27.98 0.92 -23.67
CA ALA A 33 28.68 -0.18 -24.34
C ALA A 33 30.02 -0.52 -23.67
N THR A 34 30.66 0.45 -23.03
CA THR A 34 32.04 0.31 -22.53
C THR A 34 32.20 0.65 -21.05
N THR A 35 31.12 1.05 -20.38
CA THR A 35 31.14 1.44 -18.97
C THR A 35 29.94 0.90 -18.20
N MET A 36 30.13 0.71 -16.88
CA MET A 36 29.08 0.38 -15.94
C MET A 36 29.45 0.94 -14.56
N THR A 37 28.51 1.60 -13.88
CA THR A 37 28.68 1.97 -12.48
C THR A 37 27.93 0.99 -11.59
N ILE A 38 28.62 0.43 -10.60
CA ILE A 38 28.07 -0.46 -9.59
C ILE A 38 28.01 0.31 -8.29
N ALA A 39 26.84 0.34 -7.65
CA ALA A 39 26.64 0.99 -6.38
C ALA A 39 25.96 0.07 -5.35
N TRP A 40 26.27 0.28 -4.08
CA TRP A 40 25.70 -0.47 -2.96
C TRP A 40 25.71 0.37 -1.69
N ASN A 41 24.94 -0.05 -0.70
CA ASN A 41 25.09 0.39 0.67
C ASN A 41 26.10 -0.52 1.38
N GLN A 42 27.14 0.07 1.98
CA GLN A 42 28.07 -0.65 2.85
C GLN A 42 27.53 -0.64 4.29
N ALA A 43 26.93 -1.74 4.72
CA ALA A 43 26.34 -1.81 6.06
C ALA A 43 27.41 -1.99 7.15
N LYS A 44 28.42 -2.84 6.92
CA LYS A 44 29.58 -3.12 7.80
C LYS A 44 30.81 -3.47 6.94
N GLY A 45 31.99 -3.64 7.53
CA GLY A 45 33.22 -3.99 6.80
C GLY A 45 33.99 -2.80 6.22
N GLU A 46 35.27 -3.01 5.94
CA GLU A 46 36.19 -1.99 5.42
C GLU A 46 36.83 -2.45 4.11
N THR A 47 37.35 -1.52 3.30
CA THR A 47 38.13 -1.80 2.08
C THR A 47 37.41 -2.53 0.95
N ALA A 48 36.07 -2.46 0.91
CA ALA A 48 35.26 -3.09 -0.13
C ALA A 48 35.72 -2.74 -1.55
N ALA A 49 35.67 -3.73 -2.44
CA ALA A 49 36.04 -3.60 -3.84
C ALA A 49 35.16 -4.49 -4.72
N VAL A 50 35.02 -4.13 -5.99
CA VAL A 50 34.35 -4.97 -6.99
C VAL A 50 35.39 -5.87 -7.65
N TYR A 51 35.09 -7.16 -7.68
CA TYR A 51 35.83 -8.16 -8.46
C TYR A 51 34.95 -8.58 -9.62
N TYR A 52 35.45 -8.52 -10.86
CA TYR A 52 34.63 -8.76 -12.05
C TYR A 52 35.41 -9.32 -13.23
N GLY A 53 34.73 -10.07 -14.10
CA GLY A 53 35.27 -10.62 -15.35
C GLY A 53 34.18 -11.24 -16.22
N GLN A 54 34.55 -11.76 -17.39
CA GLN A 54 33.60 -12.32 -18.37
C GLN A 54 33.29 -13.79 -18.10
N LYS A 55 34.14 -14.51 -17.37
CA LYS A 55 33.95 -15.93 -17.09
C LYS A 55 33.33 -16.15 -15.72
N LYS A 56 32.28 -16.97 -15.66
CA LYS A 56 31.61 -17.37 -14.41
C LYS A 56 32.54 -18.09 -13.42
N ASP A 57 33.57 -18.77 -13.92
CA ASP A 57 34.55 -19.53 -13.12
C ASP A 57 35.61 -18.65 -12.44
N LYS A 58 35.50 -17.32 -12.59
CA LYS A 58 36.38 -16.30 -12.00
C LYS A 58 37.81 -16.27 -12.54
N SER A 59 38.12 -17.05 -13.59
CA SER A 59 39.50 -17.20 -14.10
C SER A 59 40.08 -15.94 -14.76
N ASP A 60 39.24 -14.99 -15.17
CA ASP A 60 39.65 -13.71 -15.78
C ASP A 60 39.30 -12.49 -14.91
N TRP A 61 38.92 -12.70 -13.65
CA TRP A 61 38.43 -11.61 -12.81
C TRP A 61 39.56 -10.67 -12.35
N VAL A 62 39.26 -9.38 -12.37
CA VAL A 62 40.13 -8.31 -11.87
C VAL A 62 39.43 -7.53 -10.77
N MET A 63 40.21 -6.89 -9.90
CA MET A 63 39.70 -6.07 -8.79
C MET A 63 39.70 -4.59 -9.15
N HIS A 64 38.63 -3.89 -8.77
CA HIS A 64 38.51 -2.44 -8.85
C HIS A 64 38.07 -1.86 -7.50
N LYS A 65 38.86 -0.91 -6.98
CA LYS A 65 38.56 -0.23 -5.71
C LYS A 65 37.41 0.75 -5.88
N VAL A 66 36.75 1.09 -4.76
CA VAL A 66 35.74 2.16 -4.69
C VAL A 66 36.31 3.47 -5.23
N ASP A 67 35.56 4.09 -6.15
CA ASP A 67 35.90 5.38 -6.77
C ASP A 67 35.27 6.56 -6.02
N ARG A 68 34.07 6.35 -5.45
CA ARG A 68 33.34 7.36 -4.70
C ARG A 68 32.57 6.74 -3.54
N GLU A 69 32.51 7.47 -2.44
CA GLU A 69 31.72 7.13 -1.27
C GLU A 69 30.97 8.37 -0.77
N ILE A 70 29.76 8.16 -0.25
CA ILE A 70 28.98 9.21 0.42
C ILE A 70 27.98 8.62 1.44
N ALA A 71 28.03 9.14 2.66
CA ALA A 71 26.99 8.93 3.66
C ALA A 71 25.75 9.76 3.28
N TYR A 72 24.64 9.11 2.92
CA TYR A 72 23.44 9.81 2.47
C TYR A 72 22.19 8.96 2.70
N ARG A 73 21.10 9.58 3.20
CA ARG A 73 19.80 8.94 3.51
C ARG A 73 19.93 7.66 4.34
N GLY A 74 20.75 7.72 5.40
CA GLY A 74 20.97 6.60 6.32
C GLY A 74 21.84 5.46 5.76
N MET A 75 22.50 5.67 4.63
CA MET A 75 23.32 4.65 3.95
C MET A 75 24.74 5.14 3.68
N GLN A 76 25.71 4.23 3.72
CA GLN A 76 27.09 4.46 3.25
C GLN A 76 27.19 4.01 1.79
N ASN A 77 26.83 4.91 0.88
CA ASN A 77 26.77 4.61 -0.55
C ASN A 77 28.17 4.56 -1.13
N LYS A 78 28.55 3.42 -1.72
CA LYS A 78 29.82 3.21 -2.43
C LYS A 78 29.56 3.08 -3.91
N PHE A 79 30.49 3.54 -4.74
CA PHE A 79 30.40 3.52 -6.19
C PHE A 79 31.72 3.05 -6.83
N VAL A 80 31.63 2.14 -7.79
CA VAL A 80 32.72 1.70 -8.66
C VAL A 80 32.34 1.93 -10.11
N ARG A 81 33.19 2.64 -10.86
CA ARG A 81 32.97 3.04 -12.26
C ARG A 81 33.85 2.21 -13.18
N LEU A 82 33.32 1.09 -13.64
CA LEU A 82 33.99 0.21 -14.60
C LEU A 82 34.08 0.87 -15.98
N LYS A 83 35.25 0.77 -16.62
CA LYS A 83 35.55 1.38 -17.93
C LYS A 83 36.25 0.38 -18.85
N LYS A 84 36.27 0.67 -20.15
CA LYS A 84 36.90 -0.17 -21.18
C LYS A 84 36.34 -1.60 -21.22
N LEU A 85 35.06 -1.75 -20.86
CA LEU A 85 34.35 -3.03 -20.99
C LEU A 85 34.12 -3.35 -22.47
N GLN A 86 34.02 -4.63 -22.78
CA GLN A 86 33.65 -5.07 -24.12
C GLN A 86 32.15 -4.85 -24.35
N PRO A 87 31.75 -4.30 -25.50
CA PRO A 87 30.35 -4.15 -25.87
C PRO A 87 29.61 -5.49 -25.95
N ASN A 88 28.29 -5.45 -25.73
CA ASN A 88 27.38 -6.59 -25.82
C ASN A 88 27.87 -7.85 -25.08
N THR A 89 28.48 -7.68 -23.91
CA THR A 89 29.18 -8.73 -23.19
C THR A 89 28.63 -8.88 -21.77
N ALA A 90 28.42 -10.13 -21.34
CA ALA A 90 28.08 -10.44 -19.96
C ALA A 90 29.31 -10.32 -19.07
N TYR A 91 29.18 -9.58 -17.97
CA TYR A 91 30.18 -9.45 -16.92
C TYR A 91 29.60 -9.94 -15.60
N TYR A 92 30.32 -10.86 -14.97
CA TYR A 92 30.03 -11.38 -13.64
C TYR A 92 30.85 -10.61 -12.63
N PHE A 93 30.27 -10.31 -11.48
CA PHE A 93 30.95 -9.58 -10.44
C PHE A 93 30.50 -10.00 -9.04
N GLU A 94 31.37 -9.73 -8.08
CA GLU A 94 31.10 -9.77 -6.65
C GLU A 94 31.63 -8.48 -6.04
N ILE A 95 30.93 -7.97 -5.03
CA ILE A 95 31.52 -6.99 -4.12
C ILE A 95 32.08 -7.80 -2.96
N ARG A 96 33.36 -7.60 -2.65
CA ARG A 96 34.03 -8.25 -1.53
C ARG A 96 34.65 -7.20 -0.63
N ASP A 97 34.49 -7.37 0.66
CA ASP A 97 35.23 -6.66 1.69
C ASP A 97 36.08 -7.65 2.50
N ASN A 98 36.58 -7.21 3.65
CA ASN A 98 37.42 -8.03 4.52
C ASN A 98 36.65 -9.16 5.23
N SER A 99 35.33 -9.20 5.14
CA SER A 99 34.45 -10.02 5.99
C SER A 99 33.38 -10.77 5.21
N SER A 100 33.06 -10.40 3.97
CA SER A 100 31.96 -10.99 3.19
C SER A 100 32.10 -10.84 1.67
N ASP A 101 31.22 -11.54 0.95
CA ASP A 101 30.98 -11.31 -0.48
C ASP A 101 29.46 -11.19 -0.76
N SER A 102 29.12 -10.45 -1.81
CA SER A 102 27.73 -10.22 -2.24
C SER A 102 27.03 -11.43 -2.88
N GLY A 103 27.74 -12.55 -3.06
CA GLY A 103 27.42 -13.55 -4.07
C GLY A 103 27.62 -13.03 -5.51
N VAL A 104 27.76 -13.96 -6.46
CA VAL A 104 27.93 -13.61 -7.89
C VAL A 104 26.65 -13.00 -8.44
N MET A 105 26.75 -11.75 -8.86
CA MET A 105 25.75 -11.07 -9.68
C MET A 105 26.34 -10.82 -11.06
N TRP A 106 25.50 -10.43 -12.01
CA TRP A 106 26.01 -10.14 -13.35
C TRP A 106 25.17 -9.13 -14.11
N PHE A 107 25.79 -8.50 -15.10
CA PHE A 107 25.14 -7.55 -15.99
C PHE A 107 25.61 -7.75 -17.43
N GLN A 108 24.90 -7.13 -18.37
CA GLN A 108 25.30 -7.11 -19.78
C GLN A 108 25.54 -5.67 -20.21
N THR A 109 26.70 -5.39 -20.81
CA THR A 109 26.95 -4.09 -21.45
C THR A 109 26.08 -3.92 -22.68
N ALA A 110 25.77 -2.67 -23.02
CA ALA A 110 25.04 -2.39 -24.25
C ALA A 110 25.88 -2.77 -25.48
N PRO A 111 25.25 -2.96 -26.63
CA PRO A 111 25.97 -3.11 -27.90
C PRO A 111 26.60 -1.78 -28.33
N ASP A 112 27.67 -1.83 -29.11
CA ASP A 112 28.32 -0.68 -29.75
C ASP A 112 27.82 -0.45 -31.19
N LYS A 113 26.98 -1.36 -31.69
CA LYS A 113 26.39 -1.30 -33.03
C LYS A 113 24.87 -1.37 -32.97
N PRO A 114 24.16 -0.80 -33.97
CA PRO A 114 22.71 -0.91 -34.04
C PRO A 114 22.24 -2.35 -34.08
N GLN A 115 21.55 -2.78 -33.02
CA GLN A 115 20.91 -4.09 -32.93
C GLN A 115 19.65 -4.03 -32.07
N PRO A 116 18.70 -4.97 -32.23
CA PRO A 116 17.48 -4.98 -31.45
C PRO A 116 17.71 -5.14 -29.94
N PHE A 117 16.93 -4.44 -29.12
CA PHE A 117 16.88 -4.63 -27.67
C PHE A 117 15.53 -4.18 -27.08
N THR A 118 15.28 -4.60 -25.85
CA THR A 118 14.12 -4.21 -25.05
C THR A 118 14.56 -3.34 -23.88
N PHE A 119 13.82 -2.28 -23.56
CA PHE A 119 14.03 -1.51 -22.32
C PHE A 119 12.71 -1.09 -21.68
N ILE A 120 12.74 -0.70 -20.41
CA ILE A 120 11.58 -0.25 -19.66
C ILE A 120 11.70 1.25 -19.36
N ALA A 121 10.58 1.98 -19.44
CA ALA A 121 10.51 3.39 -19.07
C ALA A 121 9.21 3.73 -18.32
N GLY A 122 9.31 4.60 -17.31
CA GLY A 122 8.18 5.02 -16.48
C GLY A 122 8.66 5.58 -15.14
N GLY A 123 7.76 6.08 -14.29
CA GLY A 123 8.10 6.67 -12.99
C GLY A 123 6.92 6.66 -12.04
N ASP A 124 7.04 7.39 -10.93
CA ASP A 124 6.01 7.50 -9.89
C ASP A 124 5.78 6.16 -9.18
N SER A 125 6.85 5.55 -8.67
CA SER A 125 6.75 4.33 -7.85
C SER A 125 6.17 4.63 -6.46
N ARG A 126 6.42 5.84 -5.93
CA ARG A 126 5.75 6.49 -4.79
C ARG A 126 5.31 5.53 -3.68
N THR A 127 4.07 5.63 -3.21
CA THR A 127 3.64 5.17 -1.88
C THR A 127 3.02 3.78 -1.86
N ASN A 128 2.37 3.30 -2.92
CA ASN A 128 1.68 2.01 -2.83
C ASN A 128 2.67 0.87 -3.05
N LYS A 129 2.94 0.14 -1.96
CA LYS A 129 3.88 -0.97 -1.94
C LYS A 129 3.50 -2.11 -2.88
N GLU A 130 2.23 -2.54 -2.85
CA GLU A 130 1.77 -3.68 -3.65
C GLU A 130 2.04 -3.52 -5.17
N PRO A 131 1.54 -2.48 -5.86
CA PRO A 131 1.80 -2.32 -7.29
C PRO A 131 3.30 -2.09 -7.59
N ARG A 132 4.04 -1.44 -6.71
CA ARG A 132 5.49 -1.24 -6.87
C ARG A 132 6.26 -2.56 -6.82
N VAL A 133 5.96 -3.42 -5.83
CA VAL A 133 6.51 -4.79 -5.72
C VAL A 133 6.14 -5.64 -6.95
N ASN A 134 4.88 -5.56 -7.40
CA ASN A 134 4.43 -6.27 -8.59
C ASN A 134 5.21 -5.84 -9.84
N GLY A 135 5.35 -4.52 -10.05
CA GLY A 135 6.13 -3.95 -11.14
C GLY A 135 7.59 -4.44 -11.13
N ASN A 136 8.25 -4.40 -9.96
CA ASN A 136 9.66 -4.81 -9.81
C ASN A 136 9.86 -6.31 -10.09
N LYS A 137 8.97 -7.18 -9.57
CA LYS A 137 9.00 -8.61 -9.87
C LYS A 137 8.83 -8.90 -11.37
N LEU A 138 8.01 -8.13 -12.08
CA LEU A 138 7.85 -8.29 -13.52
C LEU A 138 9.12 -7.90 -14.31
N ILE A 139 9.89 -6.91 -13.84
CA ILE A 139 11.18 -6.54 -14.46
C ILE A 139 12.15 -7.73 -14.46
N ALA A 140 12.25 -8.43 -13.33
CA ALA A 140 13.07 -9.64 -13.21
C ALA A 140 12.68 -10.72 -14.22
N LYS A 141 11.41 -10.76 -14.64
CA LYS A 141 10.88 -11.73 -15.60
C LYS A 141 11.07 -11.28 -17.05
N ILE A 142 10.95 -9.97 -17.32
CA ILE A 142 11.10 -9.35 -18.66
C ILE A 142 12.56 -9.27 -19.11
N ARG A 143 13.48 -9.07 -18.16
CA ARG A 143 14.92 -8.95 -18.39
C ARG A 143 15.33 -7.79 -19.32
N PRO A 144 14.90 -6.53 -19.11
CA PRO A 144 15.25 -5.44 -20.03
C PRO A 144 16.77 -5.22 -20.16
N LEU A 145 17.21 -4.52 -21.20
CA LEU A 145 18.61 -4.07 -21.29
C LEU A 145 18.91 -3.01 -20.23
N PHE A 146 17.97 -2.10 -19.98
CA PHE A 146 18.05 -1.05 -18.95
C PHE A 146 16.66 -0.52 -18.58
N ILE A 147 16.62 0.33 -17.56
CA ILE A 147 15.40 0.98 -17.05
C ILE A 147 15.60 2.50 -17.04
N ALA A 148 14.78 3.25 -17.76
CA ALA A 148 14.71 4.70 -17.69
C ALA A 148 13.62 5.11 -16.69
N HIS A 149 14.00 5.44 -15.46
CA HIS A 149 13.04 5.80 -14.41
C HIS A 149 12.79 7.31 -14.42
N GLY A 150 11.53 7.74 -14.48
CA GLY A 150 11.11 9.12 -14.71
C GLY A 150 10.92 9.98 -13.45
N GLY A 151 11.55 9.63 -12.33
CA GLY A 151 11.43 10.34 -11.04
C GLY A 151 10.25 9.89 -10.18
N ASP A 152 10.10 10.52 -9.01
CA ASP A 152 9.09 10.23 -7.98
C ASP A 152 9.17 8.80 -7.45
N TYR A 153 10.29 8.50 -6.82
CA TYR A 153 10.56 7.19 -6.26
C TYR A 153 9.70 6.94 -5.01
N LEU A 154 9.49 7.99 -4.21
CA LEU A 154 9.06 7.96 -2.80
C LEU A 154 8.12 9.10 -2.43
N SER A 155 7.60 9.14 -1.20
CA SER A 155 6.70 10.22 -0.82
C SER A 155 7.40 11.52 -0.53
N ASP A 156 8.25 11.47 0.49
CA ASP A 156 8.88 12.64 1.11
C ASP A 156 10.41 12.49 1.07
N GLY A 157 10.91 11.37 0.54
CA GLY A 157 12.32 11.11 0.30
C GLY A 157 13.13 10.93 1.58
N THR A 158 12.52 10.44 2.66
CA THR A 158 13.21 10.23 3.95
C THR A 158 14.26 9.12 3.87
N ALA A 159 15.10 8.99 4.91
CA ALA A 159 16.10 7.92 4.97
C ALA A 159 15.45 6.53 4.97
N GLU A 160 14.34 6.38 5.71
CA GLU A 160 13.58 5.14 5.83
C GLU A 160 12.92 4.78 4.50
N GLU A 161 12.33 5.77 3.83
CA GLU A 161 11.70 5.56 2.53
C GLU A 161 12.74 5.09 1.49
N TRP A 162 13.92 5.72 1.42
CA TRP A 162 14.97 5.33 0.48
C TRP A 162 15.52 3.93 0.75
N GLN A 163 15.71 3.56 2.01
CA GLN A 163 16.12 2.21 2.37
C GLN A 163 15.07 1.18 1.95
N MET A 164 13.79 1.43 2.26
CA MET A 164 12.67 0.56 1.85
C MET A 164 12.60 0.40 0.33
N TRP A 165 12.67 1.50 -0.42
CA TRP A 165 12.60 1.45 -1.87
C TRP A 165 13.77 0.67 -2.47
N LEU A 166 14.99 0.85 -1.95
CA LEU A 166 16.17 0.12 -2.42
C LEU A 166 16.14 -1.37 -2.04
N ASP A 167 15.53 -1.74 -0.91
CA ASP A 167 15.28 -3.14 -0.56
C ASP A 167 14.31 -3.78 -1.55
N GLU A 168 13.23 -3.07 -1.89
CA GLU A 168 12.25 -3.53 -2.89
C GLU A 168 12.81 -3.49 -4.33
N TRP A 169 13.76 -2.61 -4.61
CA TRP A 169 14.45 -2.55 -5.90
C TRP A 169 15.25 -3.83 -6.17
N GLN A 170 15.69 -4.54 -5.13
CA GLN A 170 16.38 -5.82 -5.29
C GLN A 170 15.50 -6.89 -5.96
N LEU A 171 14.17 -6.74 -5.90
CA LEU A 171 13.21 -7.63 -6.58
C LEU A 171 13.27 -7.52 -8.11
N THR A 172 13.97 -6.53 -8.66
CA THR A 172 14.21 -6.42 -10.11
C THR A 172 15.27 -7.40 -10.61
N LYS A 173 16.07 -8.01 -9.72
CA LYS A 173 17.11 -8.97 -10.06
C LYS A 173 16.49 -10.28 -10.56
N SER A 174 16.96 -10.78 -11.70
CA SER A 174 16.55 -12.08 -12.21
C SER A 174 16.99 -13.24 -11.30
N ALA A 175 16.28 -14.37 -11.40
CA ALA A 175 16.59 -15.59 -10.65
C ALA A 175 18.02 -16.12 -10.90
N ASP A 176 18.62 -15.83 -12.05
CA ASP A 176 20.01 -16.18 -12.40
C ASP A 176 21.04 -15.11 -11.97
N GLY A 177 20.63 -14.15 -11.13
CA GLY A 177 21.50 -13.09 -10.60
C GLY A 177 21.73 -11.90 -11.54
N ARG A 178 21.02 -11.81 -12.67
CA ARG A 178 21.15 -10.67 -13.58
C ARG A 178 20.55 -9.40 -12.98
N MET A 179 21.33 -8.33 -12.95
CA MET A 179 20.92 -6.99 -12.58
C MET A 179 20.80 -6.06 -13.80
N TYR A 180 20.02 -5.00 -13.68
CA TYR A 180 19.70 -4.07 -14.76
C TYR A 180 20.11 -2.64 -14.41
N PRO A 181 20.80 -1.93 -15.33
CA PRO A 181 21.17 -0.53 -15.10
C PRO A 181 19.94 0.39 -15.14
N ILE A 182 19.91 1.33 -14.20
CA ILE A 182 18.94 2.42 -14.16
C ILE A 182 19.54 3.70 -14.76
N MET A 183 18.73 4.43 -15.53
CA MET A 183 18.93 5.83 -15.89
C MET A 183 17.89 6.66 -15.12
N PRO A 184 18.25 7.26 -13.97
CA PRO A 184 17.29 7.91 -13.09
C PRO A 184 17.08 9.39 -13.48
N ALA A 185 15.82 9.80 -13.60
CA ALA A 185 15.40 11.20 -13.62
C ALA A 185 15.03 11.68 -12.21
N HIS A 186 14.92 13.00 -12.05
CA HIS A 186 14.52 13.67 -10.81
C HIS A 186 13.05 14.08 -10.89
N GLY A 187 12.25 13.70 -9.90
CA GLY A 187 10.85 14.08 -9.78
C GLY A 187 10.56 15.04 -8.65
N ASN A 188 9.31 15.50 -8.55
CA ASN A 188 8.97 16.52 -7.58
C ASN A 188 8.99 16.07 -6.11
N HIS A 189 8.88 14.78 -5.86
CA HIS A 189 9.03 14.20 -4.53
C HIS A 189 10.50 14.03 -4.13
N GLU A 190 11.42 14.36 -5.04
CA GLU A 190 12.84 14.50 -4.74
C GLU A 190 13.26 15.96 -4.43
N ASN A 191 12.33 16.91 -4.38
CA ASN A 191 12.63 18.35 -4.43
C ASN A 191 13.20 18.99 -3.17
N ASP A 192 13.07 18.37 -2.01
CA ASP A 192 13.70 18.94 -0.81
C ASP A 192 15.24 18.83 -0.86
N ASP A 193 15.79 18.07 -1.80
CA ASP A 193 17.22 18.00 -2.07
C ASP A 193 17.55 17.82 -3.55
N ARG A 194 18.03 18.90 -4.17
CA ARG A 194 18.49 18.95 -5.56
C ARG A 194 19.56 17.92 -5.94
N TYR A 195 20.38 17.49 -5.00
CA TYR A 195 21.48 16.55 -5.26
C TYR A 195 21.13 15.11 -4.94
N MET A 196 19.87 14.83 -4.57
CA MET A 196 19.44 13.51 -4.13
C MET A 196 19.72 12.41 -5.16
N ILE A 197 19.32 12.62 -6.42
CA ILE A 197 19.57 11.63 -7.47
C ILE A 197 21.08 11.44 -7.70
N TYR A 198 21.86 12.52 -7.66
CA TYR A 198 23.32 12.44 -7.78
C TYR A 198 23.99 11.68 -6.63
N ASN A 199 23.53 11.88 -5.39
CA ASN A 199 24.06 11.23 -4.21
C ASN A 199 23.72 9.74 -4.15
N LEU A 200 22.56 9.35 -4.67
CA LEU A 200 22.12 7.95 -4.67
C LEU A 200 22.59 7.17 -5.90
N PHE A 201 22.75 7.81 -7.05
CA PHE A 201 23.00 7.10 -8.32
C PHE A 201 24.28 7.51 -9.04
N ASP A 202 25.04 8.49 -8.55
CA ASP A 202 26.32 8.91 -9.13
C ASP A 202 26.24 9.27 -10.63
N ILE A 203 25.16 9.94 -11.00
CA ILE A 203 24.92 10.38 -12.38
C ILE A 203 25.87 11.50 -12.81
N PRO A 204 26.08 11.73 -14.12
CA PRO A 204 27.16 12.60 -14.62
C PRO A 204 27.05 14.06 -14.19
N HIS A 205 25.83 14.56 -14.09
CA HIS A 205 25.54 15.93 -13.70
C HIS A 205 24.80 15.94 -12.36
N LYS A 206 25.26 16.78 -11.44
CA LYS A 206 24.71 16.85 -10.08
C LYS A 206 23.24 17.27 -10.03
N ASP A 207 22.79 18.04 -11.03
CA ASP A 207 21.41 18.54 -11.17
C ASP A 207 20.53 17.61 -12.03
N ALA A 208 20.95 16.36 -12.20
CA ALA A 208 20.15 15.26 -12.73
C ALA A 208 19.69 15.31 -14.19
N TYR A 209 20.54 15.82 -15.09
CA TYR A 209 20.34 15.73 -16.53
C TYR A 209 21.58 15.21 -17.27
N PHE A 210 21.37 14.34 -18.26
CA PHE A 210 22.44 13.73 -19.06
C PHE A 210 21.88 13.01 -20.29
N ALA A 211 22.74 12.54 -21.17
CA ALA A 211 22.34 11.75 -22.34
C ALA A 211 23.31 10.61 -22.65
N CYS A 212 22.77 9.47 -23.08
CA CYS A 212 23.52 8.26 -23.42
C CYS A 212 23.12 7.73 -24.81
N ASN A 213 24.09 7.19 -25.54
CA ASN A 213 23.85 6.41 -26.75
C ASN A 213 23.75 4.92 -26.38
N VAL A 214 22.76 4.20 -26.90
CA VAL A 214 22.52 2.77 -26.64
C VAL A 214 22.50 2.03 -27.97
N ALA A 215 23.20 0.88 -28.04
CA ALA A 215 23.38 0.10 -29.26
C ALA A 215 24.07 0.92 -30.37
N GLY A 216 25.23 1.51 -30.04
CA GLY A 216 25.92 2.47 -30.89
C GLY A 216 25.07 3.72 -31.13
N ASN A 217 24.87 4.09 -32.39
CA ASN A 217 24.05 5.24 -32.76
C ASN A 217 22.57 4.89 -33.02
N LEU A 218 22.08 3.75 -32.51
CA LEU A 218 20.69 3.35 -32.70
C LEU A 218 19.73 4.21 -31.87
N LEU A 219 19.98 4.36 -30.57
CA LEU A 219 19.11 5.13 -29.69
C LEU A 219 19.93 6.13 -28.88
N ARG A 220 19.49 7.40 -28.87
CA ARG A 220 19.95 8.40 -27.90
C ARG A 220 18.85 8.67 -26.88
N VAL A 221 19.16 8.49 -25.61
CA VAL A 221 18.25 8.76 -24.48
C VAL A 221 18.68 10.06 -23.81
N TYR A 222 17.77 11.02 -23.72
CA TYR A 222 17.94 12.26 -22.97
C TYR A 222 17.18 12.17 -21.65
N THR A 223 17.87 12.25 -20.53
CA THR A 223 17.24 12.42 -19.21
C THR A 223 17.29 13.90 -18.86
N LEU A 224 16.12 14.53 -18.70
CA LEU A 224 15.98 15.95 -18.38
C LEU A 224 15.33 16.12 -17.00
N ASN A 225 15.74 17.15 -16.27
CA ASN A 225 15.18 17.48 -14.97
C ASN A 225 14.14 18.61 -15.12
N THR A 226 12.86 18.28 -14.91
CA THR A 226 11.76 19.25 -14.97
C THR A 226 11.71 20.16 -13.76
N GLU A 227 12.26 19.72 -12.64
CA GLU A 227 12.20 20.47 -11.39
C GLU A 227 13.17 21.65 -11.40
N LEU A 228 14.04 21.77 -12.41
CA LEU A 228 14.86 22.96 -12.63
C LEU A 228 14.10 24.14 -13.25
N GLU A 229 12.87 23.94 -13.75
CA GLU A 229 12.11 25.05 -14.33
C GLU A 229 11.68 26.07 -13.25
N PRO A 230 11.80 27.39 -13.51
CA PRO A 230 11.40 28.41 -12.54
C PRO A 230 9.91 28.31 -12.19
N GLY A 231 9.60 28.37 -10.90
CA GLY A 231 8.21 28.33 -10.41
C GLY A 231 7.55 26.95 -10.49
N VAL A 232 8.31 25.89 -10.81
CA VAL A 232 7.84 24.51 -10.65
C VAL A 232 8.67 23.82 -9.57
N GLY A 233 8.02 23.02 -8.72
CA GLY A 233 8.67 22.27 -7.65
C GLY A 233 8.32 22.73 -6.23
N TYR A 234 8.90 22.06 -5.24
CA TYR A 234 8.71 22.31 -3.81
C TYR A 234 10.06 22.69 -3.17
N GLY A 235 10.03 23.30 -1.98
CA GLY A 235 11.23 23.51 -1.17
C GLY A 235 12.37 24.22 -1.91
N ALA A 236 13.54 23.57 -2.00
CA ALA A 236 14.77 24.13 -2.59
C ALA A 236 14.65 24.57 -4.07
N PHE A 237 13.63 24.09 -4.78
CA PHE A 237 13.37 24.46 -6.18
C PHE A 237 12.29 25.55 -6.35
N ALA A 238 11.46 25.81 -5.32
CA ALA A 238 10.34 26.74 -5.43
C ALA A 238 10.78 28.19 -5.72
N ASP A 239 11.94 28.59 -5.17
CA ASP A 239 12.50 29.95 -5.32
C ASP A 239 13.76 29.98 -6.21
N GLN A 240 13.99 28.94 -7.02
CA GLN A 240 15.23 28.87 -7.80
C GLN A 240 15.28 29.96 -8.90
N ASP A 241 16.46 30.57 -9.05
CA ASP A 241 16.76 31.41 -10.20
C ASP A 241 16.84 30.56 -11.49
N ASP A 242 16.46 31.15 -12.61
CA ASP A 242 16.35 30.49 -13.91
C ASP A 242 17.69 30.11 -14.55
N LYS A 243 18.80 30.40 -13.87
CA LYS A 243 20.16 30.11 -14.32
C LYS A 243 20.37 28.63 -14.63
N ILE A 244 20.04 27.73 -13.72
CA ILE A 244 20.32 26.29 -13.91
C ILE A 244 19.39 25.68 -14.96
N TRP A 245 18.13 26.14 -15.00
CA TRP A 245 17.19 25.84 -16.09
C TRP A 245 17.78 26.19 -17.46
N LYS A 246 18.30 27.42 -17.59
CA LYS A 246 18.94 27.92 -18.81
C LYS A 246 20.20 27.12 -19.16
N GLU A 247 20.99 26.71 -18.17
CA GLU A 247 22.17 25.86 -18.37
C GLU A 247 21.78 24.48 -18.94
N GLN A 248 20.79 23.80 -18.35
CA GLN A 248 20.27 22.53 -18.88
C GLN A 248 19.75 22.70 -20.32
N ASN A 249 18.95 23.74 -20.58
CA ASN A 249 18.36 23.95 -21.90
C ASN A 249 19.40 24.27 -22.96
N LYS A 250 20.42 25.07 -22.62
CA LYS A 250 21.55 25.35 -23.50
C LYS A 250 22.30 24.06 -23.82
N TRP A 251 22.65 23.27 -22.80
CA TRP A 251 23.31 21.97 -22.99
C TRP A 251 22.48 21.03 -23.88
N PHE A 252 21.17 20.94 -23.63
CA PHE A 252 20.27 20.07 -24.37
C PHE A 252 20.23 20.44 -25.86
N VAL A 253 20.12 21.73 -26.18
CA VAL A 253 20.13 22.21 -27.57
C VAL A 253 21.48 22.00 -28.25
N GLU A 254 22.58 22.28 -27.57
CA GLU A 254 23.94 22.05 -28.10
C GLU A 254 24.16 20.55 -28.40
N ASP A 255 23.69 19.67 -27.51
CA ASP A 255 23.78 18.23 -27.72
C ASP A 255 22.90 17.75 -28.88
N LEU A 256 21.67 18.24 -28.98
CA LEU A 256 20.79 17.96 -30.12
C LEU A 256 21.44 18.40 -31.42
N GLN A 257 21.93 19.65 -31.51
CA GLN A 257 22.64 20.16 -32.70
C GLN A 257 23.82 19.28 -33.09
N LYS A 258 24.56 18.77 -32.10
CA LYS A 258 25.74 17.93 -32.33
C LYS A 258 25.41 16.51 -32.78
N ASN A 259 24.30 15.92 -32.32
CA ASN A 259 24.06 14.47 -32.42
C ASN A 259 22.81 14.05 -33.20
N HIS A 260 21.81 14.93 -33.39
CA HIS A 260 20.48 14.53 -33.88
C HIS A 260 20.49 13.79 -35.23
N ASP A 261 21.39 14.16 -36.13
CA ASP A 261 21.59 13.61 -37.47
C ASP A 261 22.48 12.35 -37.49
N LYS A 262 23.17 12.07 -36.39
CA LYS A 262 24.08 10.93 -36.24
C LYS A 262 23.43 9.70 -35.60
N VAL A 263 22.24 9.86 -35.00
CA VAL A 263 21.53 8.80 -34.29
C VAL A 263 20.17 8.49 -34.94
N THR A 264 19.80 7.22 -34.95
CA THR A 264 18.55 6.76 -35.59
C THR A 264 17.34 7.24 -34.80
N TRP A 265 17.23 6.78 -33.56
CA TRP A 265 16.15 7.11 -32.64
C TRP A 265 16.61 8.04 -31.53
N LYS A 266 15.70 8.89 -31.08
CA LYS A 266 15.92 9.87 -30.01
C LYS A 266 14.71 9.86 -29.09
N ILE A 267 14.95 9.71 -27.79
CA ILE A 267 13.87 9.76 -26.80
C ILE A 267 14.23 10.72 -25.67
N ALA A 268 13.21 11.36 -25.11
CA ALA A 268 13.32 12.15 -23.89
C ALA A 268 12.64 11.40 -22.73
N ASN A 269 13.28 11.37 -21.57
CA ASN A 269 12.81 10.81 -20.31
C ASN A 269 12.85 11.91 -19.26
N TYR A 270 11.69 12.30 -18.73
CA TYR A 270 11.59 13.37 -17.74
C TYR A 270 10.32 13.22 -16.91
N HIS A 271 10.23 14.00 -15.83
CA HIS A 271 9.19 13.82 -14.85
C HIS A 271 7.86 14.50 -15.23
N ARG A 272 7.76 15.83 -15.16
CA ARG A 272 6.50 16.55 -15.42
C ARG A 272 6.12 16.65 -16.91
N PRO A 273 4.87 16.34 -17.29
CA PRO A 273 4.43 16.38 -18.68
C PRO A 273 4.37 17.81 -19.25
N LEU A 274 4.49 17.94 -20.58
CA LEU A 274 4.23 19.20 -21.29
C LEU A 274 2.73 19.53 -21.24
N ARG A 275 1.89 18.55 -21.59
CA ARG A 275 0.43 18.62 -21.61
C ARG A 275 -0.12 17.44 -20.81
N PRO A 276 -0.54 17.64 -19.55
CA PRO A 276 -1.12 16.58 -18.74
C PRO A 276 -2.50 16.12 -19.26
N HIS A 277 -2.85 14.86 -19.01
CA HIS A 277 -4.16 14.28 -19.37
C HIS A 277 -5.09 14.11 -18.18
N THR A 278 -4.87 14.91 -17.14
CA THR A 278 -5.78 15.05 -16.01
C THR A 278 -5.96 16.51 -15.63
N SER A 279 -7.19 16.89 -15.30
CA SER A 279 -7.55 18.24 -14.85
C SER A 279 -6.84 18.63 -13.54
N ALA A 280 -6.33 17.66 -12.79
CA ALA A 280 -5.67 17.86 -11.51
C ALA A 280 -4.23 18.42 -11.63
N LYS A 281 -3.70 18.56 -12.85
CA LYS A 281 -2.33 19.00 -13.10
C LYS A 281 -2.31 20.15 -14.10
N THR A 282 -1.41 21.09 -13.88
CA THR A 282 -1.30 22.31 -14.69
C THR A 282 -0.42 22.11 -15.91
N GLU A 283 -0.72 22.89 -16.93
CA GLU A 283 0.02 22.95 -18.18
C GLU A 283 1.49 23.36 -18.03
N GLY A 284 2.40 22.66 -18.72
CA GLY A 284 3.85 22.89 -18.67
C GLY A 284 4.32 24.00 -19.61
N LEU A 285 3.81 25.22 -19.47
CA LEU A 285 4.05 26.30 -20.45
C LEU A 285 5.54 26.64 -20.64
N GLY A 286 6.34 26.69 -19.56
CA GLY A 286 7.77 27.00 -19.66
C GLY A 286 8.57 25.89 -20.32
N ARG A 287 8.32 24.62 -19.96
CA ARG A 287 8.91 23.46 -20.66
C ARG A 287 8.45 23.33 -22.12
N ILE A 288 7.21 23.71 -22.46
CA ILE A 288 6.76 23.76 -23.86
C ILE A 288 7.56 24.79 -24.64
N ALA A 289 7.69 26.01 -24.10
CA ALA A 289 8.48 27.07 -24.72
C ALA A 289 9.96 26.67 -24.86
N ALA A 290 10.50 25.91 -23.90
CA ALA A 290 11.89 25.47 -23.91
C ALA A 290 12.14 24.28 -24.85
N TRP A 291 11.21 23.33 -24.97
CA TRP A 291 11.51 22.01 -25.54
C TRP A 291 10.71 21.64 -26.79
N ALA A 292 9.43 22.05 -26.92
CA ALA A 292 8.54 21.50 -27.94
C ALA A 292 9.04 21.74 -29.38
N ASP A 293 9.50 22.96 -29.67
CA ASP A 293 10.09 23.30 -30.97
C ASP A 293 11.38 22.53 -31.24
N HIS A 294 12.19 22.29 -30.22
CA HIS A 294 13.42 21.52 -30.36
C HIS A 294 13.16 20.02 -30.53
N PHE A 295 12.15 19.48 -29.85
CA PHE A 295 11.70 18.10 -30.02
C PHE A 295 11.32 17.86 -31.47
N TYR A 296 10.51 18.75 -32.05
CA TYR A 296 10.12 18.63 -33.46
C TYR A 296 11.28 18.89 -34.42
N LYS A 297 12.02 20.01 -34.25
CA LYS A 297 13.11 20.42 -35.15
C LYS A 297 14.21 19.38 -35.26
N TYR A 298 14.60 18.77 -34.14
CA TYR A 298 15.70 17.80 -34.08
C TYR A 298 15.22 16.33 -34.02
N GLY A 299 13.90 16.10 -34.13
CA GLY A 299 13.33 14.76 -34.28
C GLY A 299 13.41 13.88 -33.03
N ILE A 300 13.04 14.40 -31.86
CA ILE A 300 12.69 13.54 -30.71
C ILE A 300 11.46 12.73 -31.12
N HIS A 301 11.61 11.40 -31.12
CA HIS A 301 10.58 10.48 -31.61
C HIS A 301 9.56 10.15 -30.53
N VAL A 302 10.04 9.94 -29.30
CA VAL A 302 9.22 9.58 -28.15
C VAL A 302 9.64 10.41 -26.95
N ALA A 303 8.68 10.98 -26.25
CA ALA A 303 8.88 11.58 -24.93
C ALA A 303 8.12 10.74 -23.89
N VAL A 304 8.85 10.25 -22.88
CA VAL A 304 8.30 9.51 -21.76
C VAL A 304 8.09 10.48 -20.60
N GLU A 305 6.83 10.68 -20.24
CA GLU A 305 6.39 11.61 -19.19
C GLU A 305 5.89 10.84 -17.95
N CYS A 306 5.79 11.52 -16.80
CA CYS A 306 5.43 10.97 -15.48
C CYS A 306 4.49 11.95 -14.71
N ASP A 307 4.51 12.01 -13.37
CA ASP A 307 3.84 12.98 -12.45
C ASP A 307 2.31 12.86 -12.32
N THR A 308 1.60 12.59 -13.40
CA THR A 308 0.13 12.61 -13.44
C THR A 308 -0.52 11.31 -12.95
N HIS A 309 0.24 10.22 -12.84
CA HIS A 309 -0.18 8.90 -12.38
C HIS A 309 -1.29 8.25 -13.22
N MET A 310 -1.14 8.29 -14.54
CA MET A 310 -2.07 7.68 -15.49
C MET A 310 -1.32 7.11 -16.70
N VAL A 311 -2.07 6.61 -17.68
CA VAL A 311 -1.54 6.03 -18.92
C VAL A 311 -1.94 6.89 -20.10
N LYS A 312 -0.97 7.27 -20.92
CA LYS A 312 -1.16 8.02 -22.16
C LYS A 312 -0.42 7.42 -23.36
N TYR A 313 -1.06 7.56 -24.52
CA TYR A 313 -0.47 7.68 -25.85
C TYR A 313 -1.08 8.89 -26.57
N THR A 314 -0.25 9.77 -27.12
CA THR A 314 -0.70 10.77 -28.10
C THR A 314 -0.54 10.24 -29.52
N TYR A 315 -1.20 10.86 -30.50
CA TYR A 315 -0.65 10.85 -31.86
C TYR A 315 0.71 11.56 -31.88
N PRO A 316 1.57 11.35 -32.88
CA PRO A 316 2.75 12.19 -33.06
C PRO A 316 2.34 13.66 -33.25
N LEU A 317 2.92 14.58 -32.49
CA LEU A 317 2.53 15.99 -32.45
C LEU A 317 3.66 16.92 -32.90
N ARG A 318 3.27 18.02 -33.52
CA ARG A 318 4.13 19.16 -33.84
C ARG A 318 3.61 20.41 -33.12
N PRO A 319 4.49 21.25 -32.54
CA PRO A 319 4.09 22.54 -32.01
C PRO A 319 3.53 23.46 -33.10
N SER A 320 2.44 24.16 -32.80
CA SER A 320 1.76 25.09 -33.70
C SER A 320 0.91 26.07 -32.91
N ALA A 321 1.07 27.38 -33.14
CA ALA A 321 0.24 28.41 -32.49
C ALA A 321 -1.26 28.30 -32.82
N GLU A 322 -1.59 27.70 -33.97
CA GLU A 322 -2.97 27.48 -34.44
C GLU A 322 -3.56 26.14 -33.96
N GLY A 323 -2.74 25.30 -33.31
CA GLY A 323 -3.14 23.99 -32.82
C GLY A 323 -3.86 24.03 -31.47
N PHE A 324 -4.63 22.98 -31.17
CA PHE A 324 -5.23 22.82 -29.84
C PHE A 324 -4.12 22.75 -28.79
N GLU A 325 -4.13 23.70 -27.85
CA GLU A 325 -3.09 23.87 -26.83
C GLU A 325 -1.67 23.86 -27.39
N SER A 326 -1.50 24.56 -28.50
CA SER A 326 -0.20 24.71 -29.18
C SER A 326 0.31 23.45 -29.88
N PHE A 327 -0.53 22.43 -30.12
CA PHE A 327 -0.14 21.21 -30.83
C PHE A 327 -1.10 20.84 -31.97
N VAL A 328 -0.53 20.31 -33.05
CA VAL A 328 -1.27 19.66 -34.14
C VAL A 328 -0.68 18.27 -34.40
N ARG A 329 -1.53 17.34 -34.84
CA ARG A 329 -1.09 16.00 -35.26
C ARG A 329 -0.21 16.09 -36.51
N ASP A 330 0.93 15.39 -36.47
CA ASP A 330 1.86 15.23 -37.57
C ASP A 330 2.45 13.80 -37.53
N ASP A 331 1.73 12.86 -38.13
CA ASP A 331 2.08 11.42 -38.13
C ASP A 331 3.46 11.12 -38.74
N ALA A 332 4.01 12.03 -39.56
CA ALA A 332 5.26 11.79 -40.28
C ALA A 332 6.49 12.21 -39.48
N LYS A 333 6.41 13.33 -38.74
CA LYS A 333 7.57 13.96 -38.09
C LYS A 333 7.37 14.35 -36.63
N GLY A 334 6.13 14.26 -36.13
CA GLY A 334 5.80 14.67 -34.78
C GLY A 334 6.46 13.81 -33.70
N THR A 335 6.54 14.37 -32.49
CA THR A 335 6.95 13.64 -31.28
C THR A 335 5.75 12.94 -30.67
N MET A 336 5.87 11.67 -30.35
CA MET A 336 4.85 10.95 -29.58
C MET A 336 5.12 11.08 -28.08
N PHE A 337 4.13 11.58 -27.33
CA PHE A 337 4.19 11.66 -25.88
C PHE A 337 3.49 10.45 -25.27
N ILE A 338 4.18 9.76 -24.38
CA ILE A 338 3.71 8.52 -23.77
C ILE A 338 3.97 8.53 -22.27
N GLY A 339 3.31 7.63 -21.55
CA GLY A 339 3.58 7.43 -20.13
C GLY A 339 2.54 8.15 -19.31
N GLU A 340 3.00 9.07 -18.46
CA GLU A 340 2.33 9.76 -17.36
C GLU A 340 2.34 9.05 -16.02
N GLY A 341 3.32 8.16 -15.84
CA GLY A 341 3.66 7.62 -14.53
C GLY A 341 2.83 6.42 -14.11
N SER A 342 2.50 6.37 -12.82
CA SER A 342 1.71 5.31 -12.19
C SER A 342 2.44 3.97 -12.03
N TRP A 343 3.75 3.99 -11.75
CA TRP A 343 4.45 2.75 -11.45
C TRP A 343 3.96 2.12 -10.14
N GLY A 344 3.70 2.95 -9.13
CA GLY A 344 3.12 2.54 -7.83
C GLY A 344 2.35 3.66 -7.13
N ALA A 345 2.35 4.89 -7.65
CA ALA A 345 1.55 5.98 -7.12
C ALA A 345 0.03 5.70 -7.23
N PRO A 346 -0.81 6.32 -6.38
CA PRO A 346 -2.26 6.29 -6.56
C PRO A 346 -2.66 6.86 -7.91
N THR A 347 -3.48 6.13 -8.66
CA THR A 347 -3.88 6.49 -10.04
C THR A 347 -4.80 7.71 -10.06
N ARG A 348 -4.72 8.54 -11.09
CA ARG A 348 -5.64 9.68 -11.33
C ARG A 348 -6.58 9.42 -12.50
N PRO A 349 -7.78 10.02 -12.52
CA PRO A 349 -8.69 9.88 -13.65
C PRO A 349 -8.05 10.43 -14.95
N THR A 350 -8.45 9.86 -16.07
CA THR A 350 -8.07 10.34 -17.40
C THR A 350 -9.11 11.31 -17.90
N ASP A 351 -9.15 12.46 -17.26
CA ASP A 351 -10.23 13.43 -17.42
C ASP A 351 -9.86 14.62 -18.30
N ASP A 352 -8.69 14.58 -18.93
CA ASP A 352 -8.27 15.66 -19.81
C ASP A 352 -7.58 15.20 -21.10
N ASP A 353 -8.15 14.16 -21.72
CA ASP A 353 -7.88 13.83 -23.12
C ASP A 353 -8.07 15.04 -24.03
N LYS A 354 -7.10 15.23 -24.93
CA LYS A 354 -7.06 16.27 -25.94
C LYS A 354 -7.50 15.67 -27.30
N PRO A 355 -7.87 16.50 -28.29
CA PRO A 355 -8.28 16.00 -29.62
C PRO A 355 -7.19 15.16 -30.34
N TRP A 356 -5.95 15.26 -29.90
CA TRP A 356 -4.80 14.53 -30.42
C TRP A 356 -4.32 13.40 -29.49
N THR A 357 -5.11 13.02 -28.47
CA THR A 357 -4.89 11.81 -27.69
C THR A 357 -5.18 10.58 -28.54
N LEU A 358 -4.26 9.63 -28.59
CA LEU A 358 -4.47 8.33 -29.25
C LEU A 358 -5.19 7.35 -28.32
N ALA A 359 -4.77 7.29 -27.06
CA ALA A 359 -5.43 6.52 -26.03
C ALA A 359 -4.98 6.97 -24.64
N SER A 360 -5.88 6.89 -23.67
CA SER A 360 -5.54 7.05 -22.25
C SER A 360 -6.35 6.08 -21.38
N ASP A 361 -5.84 5.78 -20.19
CA ASP A 361 -6.52 5.03 -19.12
C ASP A 361 -5.82 5.27 -17.77
N SER A 362 -6.36 4.73 -16.70
CA SER A 362 -5.89 4.90 -15.32
C SER A 362 -5.68 3.54 -14.65
N PHE A 363 -4.43 3.09 -14.54
CA PHE A 363 -4.02 1.85 -13.87
C PHE A 363 -2.50 1.83 -13.65
N TRP A 364 -1.98 0.91 -12.83
CA TRP A 364 -0.55 0.81 -12.56
C TRP A 364 0.22 0.18 -13.71
N GLN A 365 1.31 0.83 -14.12
CA GLN A 365 2.01 0.50 -15.36
C GLN A 365 3.45 1.01 -15.46
N TYR A 366 4.16 0.44 -16.43
CA TYR A 366 5.29 1.08 -17.11
C TYR A 366 5.30 0.71 -18.60
N LYS A 367 6.08 1.46 -19.39
CA LYS A 367 6.26 1.23 -20.82
C LYS A 367 7.37 0.21 -21.06
N LEU A 368 7.11 -0.72 -21.96
CA LEU A 368 8.10 -1.68 -22.46
C LEU A 368 8.34 -1.38 -23.93
N LEU A 369 9.57 -1.03 -24.28
CA LEU A 369 9.94 -0.55 -25.60
C LEU A 369 10.87 -1.54 -26.28
N HIS A 370 10.44 -2.05 -27.43
CA HIS A 370 11.24 -2.83 -28.35
C HIS A 370 11.85 -1.90 -29.40
N VAL A 371 13.17 -1.75 -29.37
CA VAL A 371 13.90 -0.86 -30.29
C VAL A 371 14.60 -1.71 -31.33
N THR A 372 14.42 -1.37 -32.60
CA THR A 372 15.11 -1.98 -33.74
C THR A 372 15.63 -0.87 -34.66
N PRO A 373 16.56 -1.15 -35.60
CA PRO A 373 16.95 -0.15 -36.60
C PRO A 373 15.79 0.39 -37.45
N GLN A 374 14.67 -0.34 -37.54
CA GLN A 374 13.53 0.01 -38.40
C GLN A 374 12.40 0.71 -37.64
N ASN A 375 12.21 0.40 -36.35
CA ASN A 375 11.13 0.96 -35.55
C ASN A 375 11.38 0.86 -34.04
N ILE A 376 10.63 1.66 -33.29
CA ILE A 376 10.36 1.47 -31.86
C ILE A 376 8.93 0.97 -31.73
N LYS A 377 8.71 -0.21 -31.14
CA LYS A 377 7.39 -0.66 -30.70
C LYS A 377 7.23 -0.42 -29.20
N ILE A 378 6.13 0.19 -28.82
CA ILE A 378 5.85 0.65 -27.47
C ILE A 378 4.66 -0.13 -26.93
N HIS A 379 4.91 -0.92 -25.91
CA HIS A 379 3.90 -1.65 -25.14
C HIS A 379 3.68 -0.97 -23.78
N THR A 380 2.54 -1.23 -23.15
CA THR A 380 2.27 -0.83 -21.77
C THR A 380 2.04 -2.08 -20.94
N VAL A 381 2.91 -2.36 -19.98
CA VAL A 381 2.74 -3.47 -19.03
C VAL A 381 1.79 -3.00 -17.94
N ARG A 382 0.72 -3.76 -17.69
CA ARG A 382 -0.32 -3.45 -16.71
C ARG A 382 -0.27 -4.48 -15.59
N TYR A 383 -0.25 -4.02 -14.34
CA TYR A 383 -0.16 -4.91 -13.17
C TYR A 383 -1.10 -4.49 -12.02
N GLY A 384 -2.32 -4.12 -12.40
CA GLY A 384 -3.45 -3.83 -11.51
C GLY A 384 -4.03 -2.43 -11.72
N LYS A 385 -5.22 -2.19 -11.19
CA LYS A 385 -5.92 -0.89 -11.18
C LYS A 385 -6.53 -0.65 -9.81
N LEU A 386 -6.65 0.63 -9.41
CA LEU A 386 -7.21 1.01 -8.12
C LEU A 386 -8.63 0.45 -7.90
N GLU A 387 -9.49 0.47 -8.91
CA GLU A 387 -10.84 -0.11 -8.83
C GLU A 387 -10.86 -1.63 -8.67
N GLU A 388 -9.85 -2.34 -9.16
CA GLU A 388 -9.72 -3.79 -8.95
C GLU A 388 -9.38 -4.07 -7.49
N VAL A 389 -8.41 -3.34 -6.94
CA VAL A 389 -8.02 -3.47 -5.53
C VAL A 389 -9.16 -3.08 -4.59
N LYS A 390 -9.93 -2.04 -4.91
CA LYS A 390 -11.18 -1.68 -4.18
C LYS A 390 -12.20 -2.81 -4.14
N ARG A 391 -12.17 -3.72 -5.12
CA ARG A 391 -13.04 -4.89 -5.22
C ARG A 391 -12.41 -6.17 -4.65
N GLY A 392 -11.21 -6.07 -4.05
CA GLY A 392 -10.44 -7.20 -3.52
C GLY A 392 -9.75 -8.05 -4.59
N ILE A 393 -9.56 -7.49 -5.79
CA ILE A 393 -8.88 -8.15 -6.91
C ILE A 393 -7.44 -7.64 -6.95
N HIS A 394 -6.49 -8.53 -6.65
CA HIS A 394 -5.06 -8.23 -6.59
C HIS A 394 -4.31 -8.86 -7.78
N TYR A 395 -3.32 -8.15 -8.31
CA TYR A 395 -2.50 -8.67 -9.40
C TYR A 395 -1.45 -9.65 -8.87
N ASN A 396 -1.35 -10.83 -9.45
CA ASN A 396 -0.37 -11.84 -9.06
C ASN A 396 0.79 -11.91 -10.09
N PRO A 397 1.96 -11.34 -9.81
CA PRO A 397 3.10 -11.39 -10.72
C PRO A 397 3.69 -12.80 -10.86
N ASP A 398 3.37 -13.74 -9.96
CA ASP A 398 3.92 -15.10 -9.96
C ASP A 398 3.33 -15.99 -11.07
N GLU A 399 2.19 -15.60 -11.66
CA GLU A 399 1.59 -16.25 -12.83
C GLU A 399 2.36 -15.98 -14.15
N VAL A 400 3.25 -14.98 -14.16
CA VAL A 400 4.09 -14.68 -15.33
C VAL A 400 5.32 -15.59 -15.35
N THR A 401 5.58 -16.25 -16.48
CA THR A 401 6.76 -17.12 -16.64
C THR A 401 7.99 -16.30 -17.00
N ALA A 402 9.04 -16.34 -16.19
CA ALA A 402 10.28 -15.60 -16.43
C ALA A 402 10.97 -16.04 -17.72
N LEU A 403 11.53 -15.09 -18.48
CA LEU A 403 12.43 -15.42 -19.59
C LEU A 403 13.75 -15.99 -19.05
N THR A 404 14.34 -16.93 -19.77
CA THR A 404 15.73 -17.35 -19.53
C THR A 404 16.71 -16.50 -20.34
N GLN A 405 17.99 -16.54 -19.99
CA GLN A 405 19.02 -15.87 -20.80
C GLN A 405 19.08 -16.42 -22.22
N GLU A 406 18.90 -17.74 -22.40
CA GLU A 406 18.92 -18.39 -23.71
C GLU A 406 17.76 -17.91 -24.59
N GLN A 407 16.55 -17.81 -24.02
CA GLN A 407 15.39 -17.28 -24.73
C GLN A 407 15.60 -15.83 -25.17
N GLN A 408 16.17 -15.00 -24.30
CA GLN A 408 16.48 -13.62 -24.63
C GLN A 408 17.62 -13.47 -25.63
N ASN A 409 18.65 -14.32 -25.57
CA ASN A 409 19.73 -14.34 -26.56
C ASN A 409 19.21 -14.77 -27.94
N ALA A 410 18.29 -15.73 -27.99
CA ALA A 410 17.65 -16.17 -29.23
C ALA A 410 16.74 -15.09 -29.83
N ASN A 411 16.06 -14.30 -28.98
CA ASN A 411 15.24 -13.17 -29.39
C ASN A 411 15.33 -12.02 -28.37
N PRO A 412 16.08 -10.94 -28.66
CA PRO A 412 16.20 -9.78 -27.76
C PRO A 412 14.88 -9.05 -27.46
N LEU A 413 13.83 -9.34 -28.24
CA LEU A 413 12.47 -8.80 -28.14
C LEU A 413 11.47 -9.85 -27.60
N ALA A 414 11.95 -10.95 -26.99
CA ALA A 414 11.11 -11.95 -26.38
C ALA A 414 10.29 -11.35 -25.24
N MET A 415 9.06 -11.86 -25.05
CA MET A 415 8.15 -11.44 -24.00
C MET A 415 7.83 -12.63 -23.07
N PRO A 416 7.79 -12.42 -21.75
CA PRO A 416 7.34 -13.42 -20.79
C PRO A 416 5.92 -13.93 -21.11
N GLN A 417 5.71 -15.23 -20.99
CA GLN A 417 4.36 -15.79 -21.09
C GLN A 417 3.51 -15.37 -19.88
N GLY A 418 2.26 -14.96 -20.11
CA GLY A 418 1.37 -14.46 -19.06
C GLY A 418 1.51 -12.97 -18.76
N LEU A 419 2.45 -12.26 -19.39
CA LEU A 419 2.60 -10.82 -19.19
C LEU A 419 1.34 -10.07 -19.64
N THR A 420 0.71 -9.35 -18.71
CA THR A 420 -0.49 -8.55 -19.00
C THR A 420 -0.08 -7.23 -19.67
N LEU A 421 -0.51 -7.05 -20.92
CA LEU A 421 -0.32 -5.81 -21.67
C LEU A 421 -1.63 -5.05 -21.82
N TRP A 422 -1.59 -3.74 -21.60
CA TRP A 422 -2.71 -2.89 -21.97
C TRP A 422 -2.85 -2.85 -23.48
N THR A 423 -4.10 -2.97 -23.92
CA THR A 423 -4.43 -3.15 -25.33
C THR A 423 -5.53 -2.13 -25.67
N PRO A 424 -5.20 -0.85 -25.92
CA PRO A 424 -6.18 0.16 -26.35
C PRO A 424 -6.78 -0.15 -27.72
N LEU A 425 -7.77 0.64 -28.16
CA LEU A 425 -8.39 0.50 -29.49
C LEU A 425 -7.37 0.58 -30.64
N SER A 426 -6.26 1.31 -30.43
CA SER A 426 -5.10 1.36 -31.31
C SER A 426 -4.25 0.09 -31.36
N GLY A 427 -4.57 -0.94 -30.58
CA GLY A 427 -3.84 -2.22 -30.55
C GLY A 427 -2.92 -2.37 -29.32
N GLN A 428 -2.26 -3.53 -29.20
CA GLN A 428 -1.42 -3.89 -28.05
C GLN A 428 -0.07 -3.14 -28.01
N ALA A 429 0.30 -2.52 -29.13
CA ALA A 429 1.52 -1.73 -29.25
C ALA A 429 1.30 -0.59 -30.23
N VAL A 430 1.92 0.56 -29.93
CA VAL A 430 2.07 1.67 -30.87
C VAL A 430 3.49 1.64 -31.41
N GLN A 431 3.71 2.04 -32.66
CA GLN A 431 5.06 2.04 -33.25
C GLN A 431 5.48 3.40 -33.78
N ILE A 432 6.79 3.65 -33.82
CA ILE A 432 7.45 4.75 -34.52
C ILE A 432 8.44 4.18 -35.54
N PRO A 433 8.47 4.61 -36.83
CA PRO A 433 7.63 5.64 -37.43
C PRO A 433 6.15 5.30 -37.33
N PHE A 434 5.32 6.32 -37.13
CA PHE A 434 3.93 6.08 -36.82
C PHE A 434 3.21 5.42 -37.99
N VAL A 435 2.54 4.31 -37.70
CA VAL A 435 1.66 3.65 -38.65
C VAL A 435 0.24 3.94 -38.23
N LYS A 436 -0.54 4.50 -39.17
CA LYS A 436 -1.93 4.86 -38.93
C LYS A 436 -2.67 3.66 -38.37
N GLN A 437 -3.28 3.87 -37.22
CA GLN A 437 -4.06 2.85 -36.54
C GLN A 437 -5.41 2.68 -37.22
N ASN A 438 -6.07 1.54 -36.99
CA ASN A 438 -7.40 1.26 -37.56
C ASN A 438 -8.53 2.11 -36.97
N VAL A 439 -8.18 3.08 -36.13
CA VAL A 439 -9.09 3.99 -35.46
C VAL A 439 -8.61 5.43 -35.60
N ASP A 440 -9.55 6.36 -35.58
CA ASP A 440 -9.30 7.81 -35.56
C ASP A 440 -10.21 8.47 -34.51
N HIS A 441 -9.89 9.71 -34.13
CA HIS A 441 -10.67 10.47 -33.15
C HIS A 441 -11.42 11.59 -33.86
N ASN A 442 -12.75 11.57 -33.76
CA ASN A 442 -13.62 12.61 -34.30
C ASN A 442 -14.20 13.43 -33.14
N THR A 443 -14.05 14.75 -33.17
CA THR A 443 -14.81 15.64 -32.31
C THR A 443 -16.09 16.06 -33.04
N TYR A 444 -17.24 15.83 -32.42
CA TYR A 444 -18.58 16.14 -32.94
C TYR A 444 -19.13 17.45 -32.37
N ILE A 445 -18.87 17.72 -31.10
CA ILE A 445 -19.22 18.98 -30.42
C ILE A 445 -17.96 19.41 -29.68
N HIS A 446 -17.50 20.64 -29.93
CA HIS A 446 -16.36 21.21 -29.23
C HIS A 446 -16.79 21.91 -27.95
N LEU A 447 -15.90 21.95 -26.96
CA LEU A 447 -15.94 22.95 -25.88
C LEU A 447 -16.21 24.37 -26.44
N LYS A 448 -16.94 25.18 -25.69
CA LYS A 448 -17.42 26.54 -26.03
C LYS A 448 -18.37 26.62 -27.24
N SER A 449 -18.91 25.49 -27.70
CA SER A 449 -19.98 25.47 -28.70
C SER A 449 -21.20 26.29 -28.25
N THR A 450 -21.87 26.95 -29.19
CA THR A 450 -23.19 27.57 -28.96
C THR A 450 -24.29 26.51 -28.89
N TRP A 451 -25.18 26.60 -27.90
CA TRP A 451 -26.33 25.73 -27.66
C TRP A 451 -27.63 26.48 -27.87
N LYS A 452 -28.64 25.79 -28.42
CA LYS A 452 -30.03 26.28 -28.38
C LYS A 452 -30.61 26.05 -26.99
N TYR A 453 -31.38 26.99 -26.45
CA TYR A 453 -31.99 26.82 -25.13
C TYR A 453 -33.43 27.34 -25.00
N ALA A 454 -34.15 26.76 -24.04
CA ALA A 454 -35.44 27.24 -23.56
C ALA A 454 -35.57 27.08 -22.04
N THR A 455 -36.44 27.89 -21.42
CA THR A 455 -36.73 27.88 -19.97
C THR A 455 -38.01 27.10 -19.62
N LYS A 456 -38.76 26.66 -20.64
CA LYS A 456 -40.00 25.89 -20.48
C LYS A 456 -39.88 24.57 -21.23
N ASP A 457 -40.43 23.52 -20.63
CA ASP A 457 -40.51 22.21 -21.25
C ASP A 457 -41.44 22.27 -22.47
N ALA A 458 -41.12 21.48 -23.49
CA ALA A 458 -41.93 21.30 -24.69
C ALA A 458 -41.96 19.82 -25.04
N GLU A 459 -43.13 19.29 -25.39
CA GLU A 459 -43.25 17.85 -25.68
C GLU A 459 -42.25 17.42 -26.77
N ASN A 460 -41.54 16.31 -26.53
CA ASN A 460 -40.55 15.74 -27.45
C ASN A 460 -39.34 16.64 -27.78
N TRP A 461 -39.06 17.68 -26.99
CA TRP A 461 -37.94 18.60 -27.21
C TRP A 461 -36.56 17.94 -27.30
N SER A 462 -36.37 16.70 -26.84
CA SER A 462 -35.08 16.00 -26.91
C SER A 462 -34.89 15.17 -28.18
N GLN A 463 -35.94 15.04 -29.01
CA GLN A 463 -35.92 14.29 -30.27
C GLN A 463 -35.29 15.12 -31.40
N LEU A 464 -34.61 14.44 -32.34
CA LEU A 464 -34.02 15.08 -33.53
C LEU A 464 -35.05 15.85 -34.37
N SER A 465 -36.28 15.32 -34.46
CA SER A 465 -37.39 15.86 -35.25
C SER A 465 -38.00 17.16 -34.70
N PHE A 466 -37.72 17.53 -33.45
CA PHE A 466 -38.28 18.73 -32.84
C PHE A 466 -37.72 20.01 -33.47
N ASP A 467 -38.58 20.98 -33.71
CA ASP A 467 -38.23 22.29 -34.27
C ASP A 467 -37.84 23.27 -33.16
N ASP A 468 -36.55 23.60 -33.09
CA ASP A 468 -35.97 24.55 -32.14
C ASP A 468 -35.67 25.92 -32.78
N SER A 469 -36.26 26.23 -33.94
CA SER A 469 -36.07 27.51 -34.63
C SER A 469 -36.45 28.71 -33.75
N GLY A 470 -37.48 28.55 -32.90
CA GLY A 470 -37.94 29.55 -31.94
C GLY A 470 -37.13 29.63 -30.63
N TRP A 471 -36.11 28.80 -30.44
CA TRP A 471 -35.28 28.80 -29.22
C TRP A 471 -34.11 29.79 -29.35
N GLU A 472 -33.74 30.41 -28.23
CA GLU A 472 -32.58 31.30 -28.13
C GLU A 472 -31.26 30.51 -28.21
N ALA A 473 -30.13 31.18 -28.41
CA ALA A 473 -28.82 30.53 -28.58
C ALA A 473 -27.73 31.25 -27.77
N ALA A 474 -26.93 30.50 -27.00
CA ALA A 474 -25.84 31.04 -26.20
C ALA A 474 -24.71 30.01 -26.00
N THR A 475 -23.51 30.51 -25.67
CA THR A 475 -22.39 29.70 -25.17
C THR A 475 -22.52 29.46 -23.67
N ALA A 476 -21.75 28.53 -23.12
CA ALA A 476 -21.75 28.13 -21.71
C ALA A 476 -21.73 29.31 -20.72
N ASP A 477 -20.87 30.30 -20.99
CA ASP A 477 -20.66 31.52 -20.21
C ASP A 477 -21.80 32.55 -20.31
N LYS A 478 -22.77 32.32 -21.21
CA LYS A 478 -23.85 33.25 -21.54
C LYS A 478 -25.24 32.64 -21.39
N LEU A 479 -25.36 31.45 -20.81
CA LEU A 479 -26.66 30.84 -20.54
C LEU A 479 -27.41 31.65 -19.45
N PRO A 480 -28.73 31.84 -19.58
CA PRO A 480 -29.49 32.61 -18.59
C PRO A 480 -29.62 31.84 -17.28
N GLN A 481 -29.77 32.56 -16.17
CA GLN A 481 -30.03 31.98 -14.87
C GLN A 481 -31.47 31.44 -14.83
N HIS A 482 -31.64 30.12 -14.67
CA HIS A 482 -32.96 29.50 -14.60
C HIS A 482 -32.90 28.12 -13.95
N LYS A 483 -33.87 27.82 -13.09
CA LYS A 483 -33.92 26.57 -12.32
C LYS A 483 -33.80 25.31 -13.18
N VAL A 484 -34.43 25.31 -14.37
CA VAL A 484 -34.32 24.24 -15.36
C VAL A 484 -34.14 24.83 -16.75
N LEU A 485 -33.06 24.47 -17.46
CA LEU A 485 -32.84 24.82 -18.84
C LEU A 485 -32.90 23.58 -19.72
N PHE A 486 -33.56 23.71 -20.86
CA PHE A 486 -33.56 22.69 -21.90
C PHE A 486 -32.58 23.15 -22.98
N LEU A 487 -31.52 22.39 -23.21
CA LEU A 487 -30.46 22.71 -24.15
C LEU A 487 -30.46 21.71 -25.30
N ARG A 488 -30.22 22.18 -26.52
CA ARG A 488 -30.12 21.33 -27.71
C ARG A 488 -28.88 21.66 -28.54
N LYS A 489 -28.22 20.62 -29.02
CA LYS A 489 -27.13 20.72 -30.00
C LYS A 489 -27.25 19.62 -31.04
N LYS A 490 -27.27 20.03 -32.32
CA LYS A 490 -27.18 19.10 -33.45
C LYS A 490 -25.71 18.76 -33.72
N PHE A 491 -25.45 17.53 -34.10
CA PHE A 491 -24.16 17.05 -34.56
C PHE A 491 -24.37 15.97 -35.63
N SER A 492 -23.39 15.75 -36.50
CA SER A 492 -23.52 14.80 -37.60
C SER A 492 -22.46 13.70 -37.51
N VAL A 493 -22.90 12.46 -37.67
CA VAL A 493 -22.03 11.28 -37.76
C VAL A 493 -21.86 10.97 -39.25
N ALA A 494 -20.73 11.42 -39.81
CA ALA A 494 -20.47 11.39 -41.25
C ALA A 494 -20.21 9.99 -41.82
N HIS A 495 -19.70 9.07 -40.99
CA HIS A 495 -19.42 7.69 -41.38
C HIS A 495 -20.53 6.75 -40.96
N ASP A 496 -20.51 5.51 -41.46
CA ASP A 496 -21.42 4.46 -41.01
C ASP A 496 -21.41 4.42 -39.46
N LYS A 497 -22.58 4.59 -38.83
CA LYS A 497 -22.69 4.63 -37.36
C LYS A 497 -22.10 3.39 -36.67
N TYR A 498 -21.98 2.26 -37.38
CA TYR A 498 -21.33 1.05 -36.88
C TYR A 498 -19.81 1.21 -36.67
N ARG A 499 -19.18 2.23 -37.27
CA ARG A 499 -17.75 2.52 -37.12
C ARG A 499 -17.41 3.26 -35.84
N THR A 500 -18.36 3.93 -35.19
CA THR A 500 -18.10 4.61 -33.91
C THR A 500 -17.97 3.57 -32.80
N LEU A 501 -16.74 3.30 -32.38
CA LEU A 501 -16.41 2.30 -31.38
C LEU A 501 -16.68 2.79 -29.95
N ARG A 502 -16.60 4.10 -29.72
CA ARG A 502 -16.82 4.75 -28.42
C ARG A 502 -17.22 6.21 -28.62
N LEU A 503 -18.12 6.73 -27.78
CA LEU A 503 -18.36 8.17 -27.63
C LEU A 503 -17.92 8.60 -26.22
N ASN A 504 -17.27 9.76 -26.16
CA ASN A 504 -16.85 10.39 -24.92
C ASN A 504 -17.57 11.73 -24.84
N LEU A 505 -18.40 11.91 -23.81
CA LEU A 505 -19.06 13.17 -23.53
C LEU A 505 -18.42 13.78 -22.27
N ARG A 506 -17.49 14.71 -22.46
CA ARG A 506 -16.93 15.51 -21.36
C ARG A 506 -17.85 16.67 -21.09
N THR A 507 -18.26 16.89 -19.83
CA THR A 507 -19.16 18.00 -19.49
C THR A 507 -18.66 18.82 -18.31
N LEU A 508 -18.79 20.14 -18.41
CA LEU A 508 -18.81 21.04 -17.25
C LEU A 508 -20.27 21.19 -16.87
N CYS A 509 -20.69 20.60 -15.75
CA CYS A 509 -22.06 20.72 -15.24
C CYS A 509 -21.99 21.12 -13.77
N SER A 510 -22.54 22.28 -13.43
CA SER A 510 -22.56 22.75 -12.04
C SER A 510 -23.50 21.96 -11.15
N ASP A 511 -24.70 21.61 -11.60
CA ASP A 511 -25.67 21.00 -10.68
C ASP A 511 -26.12 19.65 -11.22
N GLY A 512 -27.27 19.56 -11.86
CA GLY A 512 -27.80 18.31 -12.40
C GLY A 512 -28.01 18.36 -13.91
N ALA A 513 -27.92 17.20 -14.56
CA ALA A 513 -28.26 17.09 -15.97
C ALA A 513 -28.94 15.76 -16.28
N VAL A 514 -29.97 15.79 -17.14
CA VAL A 514 -30.46 14.60 -17.85
C VAL A 514 -30.11 14.75 -19.32
N ILE A 515 -29.38 13.78 -19.86
CA ILE A 515 -28.80 13.83 -21.19
C ILE A 515 -29.51 12.83 -22.09
N TYR A 516 -29.96 13.32 -23.24
CA TYR A 516 -30.66 12.58 -24.26
C TYR A 516 -29.88 12.62 -25.56
N CYS A 517 -29.87 11.50 -26.30
CA CYS A 517 -29.51 11.51 -27.72
C CYS A 517 -30.71 11.01 -28.52
N ASN A 518 -31.16 11.83 -29.47
CA ASN A 518 -32.32 11.54 -30.33
C ASN A 518 -33.56 11.08 -29.55
N GLY A 519 -33.83 11.73 -28.42
CA GLY A 519 -34.96 11.44 -27.53
C GLY A 519 -34.76 10.26 -26.56
N LYS A 520 -33.66 9.50 -26.67
CA LYS A 520 -33.33 8.44 -25.72
C LYS A 520 -32.43 8.97 -24.63
N GLU A 521 -32.83 8.79 -23.37
CA GLU A 521 -31.98 9.11 -22.22
C GLU A 521 -30.74 8.21 -22.22
N ILE A 522 -29.55 8.82 -22.28
CA ILE A 522 -28.27 8.12 -22.32
C ILE A 522 -27.49 8.25 -21.01
N ALA A 523 -27.70 9.35 -20.27
CA ALA A 523 -27.05 9.59 -19.00
C ALA A 523 -27.89 10.52 -18.10
N ARG A 524 -27.68 10.38 -16.80
CA ARG A 524 -28.31 11.16 -15.76
C ARG A 524 -27.27 11.46 -14.69
N TYR A 525 -27.03 12.74 -14.43
CA TYR A 525 -26.05 13.22 -13.45
C TYR A 525 -26.73 14.06 -12.38
N ASN A 526 -26.46 13.74 -11.11
CA ASN A 526 -26.85 14.52 -9.94
C ASN A 526 -28.36 14.93 -9.90
N VAL A 527 -29.24 14.07 -10.42
CA VAL A 527 -30.70 14.22 -10.38
C VAL A 527 -31.36 12.85 -10.14
N THR A 528 -32.53 12.83 -9.47
CA THR A 528 -33.26 11.58 -9.17
C THR A 528 -34.15 11.14 -10.33
N ASN A 529 -34.63 9.89 -10.28
CA ASN A 529 -35.68 9.40 -11.17
C ASN A 529 -37.07 9.96 -10.79
N ASP A 530 -37.30 10.25 -9.51
CA ASP A 530 -38.61 10.63 -8.99
C ASP A 530 -38.94 12.10 -9.28
N ASN A 531 -37.91 12.95 -9.33
CA ASN A 531 -38.05 14.35 -9.74
C ASN A 531 -36.83 14.76 -10.58
N PRO A 532 -36.93 14.77 -11.92
CA PRO A 532 -35.82 15.08 -12.78
C PRO A 532 -35.56 16.60 -12.84
N ALA A 533 -36.48 17.45 -12.36
CA ALA A 533 -36.36 18.91 -12.34
C ALA A 533 -35.67 19.45 -11.07
N GLN A 534 -35.01 18.60 -10.29
CA GLN A 534 -34.33 18.97 -9.06
C GLN A 534 -32.94 18.31 -8.96
N ALA A 535 -31.91 19.14 -8.77
CA ALA A 535 -30.55 18.68 -8.49
C ALA A 535 -30.46 18.12 -7.07
N LEU A 536 -29.69 17.05 -6.90
CA LEU A 536 -29.50 16.35 -5.62
C LEU A 536 -28.60 17.12 -4.65
N ARG A 537 -27.59 17.81 -5.17
CA ARG A 537 -26.67 18.67 -4.40
C ARG A 537 -26.05 19.72 -5.32
N HIS A 538 -25.48 20.78 -4.76
CA HIS A 538 -24.68 21.73 -5.53
C HIS A 538 -23.31 21.14 -5.87
N ILE A 539 -22.81 21.35 -7.09
CA ILE A 539 -21.47 20.96 -7.53
C ILE A 539 -20.81 22.17 -8.23
N GLU A 540 -19.49 22.35 -8.10
CA GLU A 540 -18.84 23.54 -8.64
C GLU A 540 -18.33 23.35 -10.07
N ASP A 541 -17.78 22.18 -10.47
CA ASP A 541 -17.31 21.89 -11.85
C ASP A 541 -17.12 20.36 -12.17
N VAL A 542 -17.02 20.07 -13.49
CA VAL A 542 -16.72 18.86 -14.32
C VAL A 542 -17.12 17.44 -13.86
N GLU A 543 -17.91 16.75 -14.69
CA GLU A 543 -17.96 15.28 -14.76
C GLU A 543 -17.77 14.81 -16.22
N ILE A 544 -16.95 13.78 -16.42
CA ILE A 544 -16.83 13.10 -17.70
C ILE A 544 -17.71 11.89 -17.71
N VAL A 545 -18.61 11.86 -18.67
CA VAL A 545 -19.45 10.72 -18.94
C VAL A 545 -18.88 10.00 -20.15
N ASP A 546 -18.18 8.91 -19.89
CA ASP A 546 -17.90 7.94 -20.94
C ASP A 546 -19.21 7.27 -21.34
N ILE A 547 -19.65 7.49 -22.57
CA ILE A 547 -20.88 6.91 -23.10
C ILE A 547 -20.48 5.79 -24.05
N PRO A 548 -20.30 4.56 -23.54
CA PRO A 548 -20.11 3.43 -24.42
C PRO A 548 -21.29 3.32 -25.39
N LEU A 549 -20.95 3.10 -26.67
CA LEU A 549 -21.92 3.20 -27.74
C LEU A 549 -22.94 2.05 -27.67
N SER A 550 -24.21 2.41 -27.75
CA SER A 550 -25.26 1.48 -28.16
C SER A 550 -25.83 1.98 -29.47
N LEU A 551 -25.80 1.14 -30.51
CA LEU A 551 -26.15 1.51 -31.89
C LEU A 551 -27.58 2.04 -32.06
N ASP A 552 -28.43 1.81 -31.07
CA ASP A 552 -29.80 2.27 -31.03
C ASP A 552 -29.94 3.74 -30.62
N ILE A 553 -28.87 4.39 -30.13
CA ILE A 553 -28.88 5.81 -29.73
C ILE A 553 -28.50 6.75 -30.90
N LEU A 554 -27.68 6.28 -31.86
CA LEU A 554 -27.24 7.08 -33.00
C LEU A 554 -27.98 6.74 -34.29
N GLN A 555 -28.18 7.78 -35.11
CA GLN A 555 -28.64 7.69 -36.48
C GLN A 555 -27.49 8.04 -37.44
N GLN A 556 -27.55 7.48 -38.65
CA GLN A 556 -26.64 7.88 -39.73
C GLN A 556 -26.90 9.35 -40.08
N GLY A 557 -25.87 10.18 -40.20
CA GLY A 557 -26.03 11.60 -40.50
C GLY A 557 -26.39 12.41 -39.25
N ASP A 558 -27.48 13.17 -39.29
CA ASP A 558 -27.81 14.12 -38.24
C ASP A 558 -28.31 13.44 -36.96
N ASN A 559 -27.86 13.98 -35.84
CA ASN A 559 -28.22 13.58 -34.49
C ASN A 559 -28.43 14.83 -33.63
N CYS A 560 -29.16 14.67 -32.53
CA CYS A 560 -29.37 15.74 -31.57
C CYS A 560 -29.00 15.26 -30.16
N LEU A 561 -28.17 16.05 -29.47
CA LEU A 561 -27.99 15.96 -28.04
C LEU A 561 -28.95 16.95 -27.37
N GLY A 562 -29.86 16.42 -26.56
CA GLY A 562 -30.75 17.19 -25.70
C GLY A 562 -30.27 17.10 -24.25
N VAL A 563 -30.24 18.22 -23.53
CA VAL A 563 -29.80 18.26 -22.13
C VAL A 563 -30.83 19.04 -21.32
N MET A 564 -31.40 18.39 -20.32
CA MET A 564 -32.16 19.09 -19.29
C MET A 564 -31.20 19.42 -18.16
N LEU A 565 -30.71 20.66 -18.15
CA LEU A 565 -29.85 21.19 -17.10
C LEU A 565 -30.70 21.68 -15.94
N VAL A 566 -30.33 21.30 -14.73
CA VAL A 566 -31.11 21.50 -13.51
C VAL A 566 -30.23 22.17 -12.48
N GLN A 567 -30.61 23.35 -11.99
CA GLN A 567 -29.80 24.16 -11.09
C GLN A 567 -30.17 23.96 -9.61
N PHE A 568 -29.17 24.03 -8.73
CA PHE A 568 -29.35 24.01 -7.28
C PHE A 568 -29.52 25.45 -6.79
N GLY A 569 -30.76 25.83 -6.46
CA GLY A 569 -31.09 27.21 -6.09
C GLY A 569 -31.10 28.18 -7.28
N GLU A 570 -30.86 29.47 -7.02
CA GLU A 570 -30.72 30.53 -8.03
C GLU A 570 -29.24 30.85 -8.29
N ASN A 571 -28.42 29.85 -8.62
CA ASN A 571 -27.00 30.07 -8.94
C ASN A 571 -26.75 30.07 -10.46
N ASN A 572 -25.64 30.65 -10.91
CA ASN A 572 -25.23 30.61 -12.31
C ASN A 572 -24.76 29.21 -12.68
N GLY A 573 -25.68 28.37 -13.16
CA GLY A 573 -25.33 27.03 -13.57
C GLY A 573 -24.46 27.04 -14.83
N LYS A 574 -23.34 26.31 -14.80
CA LYS A 574 -22.41 26.17 -15.93
C LYS A 574 -22.79 24.91 -16.72
N TRP A 575 -22.91 25.05 -18.03
CA TRP A 575 -22.98 23.91 -18.96
C TRP A 575 -22.01 24.08 -20.12
N GLU A 576 -21.06 23.17 -20.23
CA GLU A 576 -20.22 23.01 -21.40
C GLU A 576 -20.11 21.52 -21.73
N ALA A 577 -19.99 21.17 -23.01
CA ALA A 577 -19.75 19.79 -23.37
C ALA A 577 -18.85 19.65 -24.60
N ASP A 578 -17.94 18.69 -24.53
CA ASP A 578 -17.20 18.13 -25.66
C ASP A 578 -17.74 16.74 -25.93
N LEU A 579 -18.26 16.53 -27.14
CA LEU A 579 -18.64 15.21 -27.61
C LEU A 579 -17.61 14.79 -28.66
N SER A 580 -16.85 13.76 -28.34
CA SER A 580 -15.91 13.14 -29.27
C SER A 580 -16.15 11.64 -29.38
N GLY A 581 -15.56 10.99 -30.38
CA GLY A 581 -15.70 9.56 -30.56
C GLY A 581 -14.55 8.93 -31.32
N ILE A 582 -14.26 7.69 -30.94
CA ILE A 582 -13.27 6.86 -31.62
C ILE A 582 -13.98 6.12 -32.74
N VAL A 583 -13.54 6.33 -33.98
CA VAL A 583 -14.15 5.74 -35.18
C VAL A 583 -13.19 4.75 -35.84
N SER A 584 -13.68 3.61 -36.31
CA SER A 584 -12.93 2.76 -37.22
C SER A 584 -12.79 3.47 -38.57
N ILE A 585 -11.57 3.44 -39.13
CA ILE A 585 -11.30 3.96 -40.47
C ILE A 585 -11.16 2.84 -41.51
N GLN A 586 -11.39 1.58 -41.12
CA GLN A 586 -11.33 0.46 -42.06
C GLN A 586 -12.57 0.39 -42.94
N ASP A 587 -12.38 0.07 -44.22
CA ASP A 587 -13.46 -0.12 -45.17
C ASP A 587 -14.01 -1.55 -45.15
N LYS A 588 -15.35 -1.65 -44.98
CA LYS A 588 -16.25 -2.81 -45.08
C LYS A 588 -15.63 -4.22 -44.93
N LEU A 589 -15.81 -4.79 -43.74
CA LEU A 589 -16.44 -6.11 -43.53
C LEU A 589 -17.31 -5.95 -42.27
N ASN A 590 -18.50 -6.53 -42.21
CA ASN A 590 -19.52 -6.10 -41.25
C ASN A 590 -19.07 -6.11 -39.76
N PRO A 591 -19.63 -5.21 -38.91
CA PRO A 591 -19.49 -5.34 -37.45
C PRO A 591 -19.99 -6.72 -36.97
N PRO A 592 -19.60 -7.16 -35.75
CA PRO A 592 -20.02 -8.47 -35.26
C PRO A 592 -21.55 -8.58 -35.09
N LYS A 593 -22.06 -9.82 -35.08
CA LYS A 593 -23.44 -10.06 -34.67
C LYS A 593 -23.62 -9.78 -33.17
N MET A 594 -24.83 -9.42 -32.78
CA MET A 594 -25.20 -9.24 -31.37
C MET A 594 -24.98 -10.55 -30.58
N PRO A 595 -24.27 -10.53 -29.45
CA PRO A 595 -24.13 -11.69 -28.57
C PRO A 595 -25.51 -12.27 -28.18
N GLN A 596 -25.63 -13.61 -28.22
CA GLN A 596 -26.85 -14.33 -27.89
C GLN A 596 -26.71 -15.07 -26.56
N ASN A 597 -27.83 -15.58 -26.03
CA ASN A 597 -27.89 -16.39 -24.81
C ASN A 597 -27.18 -15.76 -23.61
N VAL A 598 -27.33 -14.43 -23.47
CA VAL A 598 -26.78 -13.71 -22.32
C VAL A 598 -27.56 -14.14 -21.07
N SER A 599 -26.85 -14.72 -20.11
CA SER A 599 -27.40 -15.19 -18.84
C SER A 599 -26.60 -14.62 -17.67
N ALA A 600 -27.26 -14.48 -16.52
CA ALA A 600 -26.64 -14.01 -15.29
C ALA A 600 -27.06 -14.91 -14.13
N SER A 601 -26.08 -15.32 -13.33
CA SER A 601 -26.25 -16.17 -12.14
C SER A 601 -25.90 -15.37 -10.90
N VAL A 602 -26.85 -15.21 -9.98
CA VAL A 602 -26.61 -14.51 -8.70
C VAL A 602 -25.93 -15.47 -7.74
N VAL A 603 -24.73 -15.13 -7.29
CA VAL A 603 -23.93 -15.96 -6.38
C VAL A 603 -24.16 -15.51 -4.93
N SER A 604 -24.22 -14.20 -4.68
CA SER A 604 -24.48 -13.62 -3.35
C SER A 604 -25.15 -12.25 -3.44
N ASP A 605 -25.26 -11.54 -2.32
CA ASP A 605 -25.63 -10.12 -2.29
C ASP A 605 -24.53 -9.22 -2.90
N LYS A 606 -23.31 -9.76 -3.10
CA LYS A 606 -22.14 -9.04 -3.64
C LYS A 606 -21.57 -9.61 -4.92
N GLU A 607 -22.16 -10.64 -5.52
CA GLU A 607 -21.54 -11.34 -6.65
C GLU A 607 -22.56 -11.87 -7.67
N ILE A 608 -22.31 -11.57 -8.94
CA ILE A 608 -23.07 -12.05 -10.10
C ILE A 608 -22.09 -12.58 -11.16
N HIS A 609 -22.35 -13.75 -11.72
CA HIS A 609 -21.61 -14.28 -12.86
C HIS A 609 -22.41 -14.09 -14.14
N ILE A 610 -21.77 -13.63 -15.22
CA ILE A 610 -22.38 -13.35 -16.52
C ILE A 610 -21.78 -14.28 -17.57
N HIS A 611 -22.62 -14.81 -18.46
CA HIS A 611 -22.21 -15.69 -19.56
C HIS A 611 -22.95 -15.34 -20.86
N TRP A 612 -22.35 -15.59 -22.02
CA TRP A 612 -22.95 -15.42 -23.35
C TRP A 612 -22.37 -16.42 -24.37
N ASP A 613 -22.97 -16.49 -25.56
CA ASP A 613 -22.45 -17.30 -26.65
C ASP A 613 -21.29 -16.62 -27.40
N LYS A 614 -20.36 -17.43 -27.90
CA LYS A 614 -19.29 -16.93 -28.79
C LYS A 614 -19.87 -16.44 -30.11
N VAL A 615 -19.49 -15.23 -30.51
CA VAL A 615 -19.69 -14.61 -31.82
C VAL A 615 -18.40 -14.73 -32.62
N ASP A 616 -18.38 -15.56 -33.68
CA ASP A 616 -17.16 -15.87 -34.45
C ASP A 616 -16.48 -14.66 -35.11
N THR A 617 -17.26 -13.62 -35.44
CA THR A 617 -16.75 -12.39 -36.06
C THR A 617 -16.30 -11.34 -35.03
N ALA A 618 -16.50 -11.59 -33.73
CA ALA A 618 -16.03 -10.70 -32.68
C ALA A 618 -14.59 -11.04 -32.34
N ASN A 619 -13.72 -10.02 -32.34
CA ASN A 619 -12.36 -10.17 -31.83
C ASN A 619 -12.37 -10.24 -30.31
N TYR A 620 -13.32 -9.54 -29.68
CA TYR A 620 -13.50 -9.48 -28.23
C TYR A 620 -14.87 -8.92 -27.86
N TYR A 621 -15.21 -8.96 -26.56
CA TYR A 621 -16.44 -8.36 -26.02
C TYR A 621 -16.15 -7.21 -25.06
N GLN A 622 -17.14 -6.32 -24.91
CA GLN A 622 -17.18 -5.28 -23.89
C GLN A 622 -18.44 -5.47 -23.04
N LEU A 623 -18.23 -5.63 -21.73
CA LEU A 623 -19.29 -5.79 -20.75
C LEU A 623 -19.46 -4.49 -19.96
N GLU A 624 -20.71 -4.06 -19.87
CA GLU A 624 -21.10 -2.87 -19.14
C GLU A 624 -22.19 -3.18 -18.14
N ARG A 625 -22.23 -2.40 -17.06
CA ARG A 625 -23.16 -2.54 -15.97
C ARG A 625 -23.73 -1.18 -15.59
N ARG A 626 -24.99 -1.15 -15.19
CA ARG A 626 -25.57 -0.05 -14.43
C ARG A 626 -26.55 -0.56 -13.38
N VAL A 627 -26.78 0.22 -12.35
CA VAL A 627 -28.00 0.09 -11.56
C VAL A 627 -29.18 0.66 -12.36
N ARG A 628 -30.41 0.23 -12.07
CA ARG A 628 -31.60 0.75 -12.76
C ARG A 628 -31.65 2.29 -12.75
N GLY A 629 -31.55 2.92 -13.92
CA GLY A 629 -31.55 4.38 -14.10
C GLY A 629 -30.21 5.10 -13.90
N GLY A 630 -29.10 4.38 -13.68
CA GLY A 630 -27.75 4.94 -13.59
C GLY A 630 -27.00 5.03 -14.93
N ILE A 631 -25.79 5.59 -14.90
CA ILE A 631 -24.86 5.63 -16.04
C ILE A 631 -24.31 4.21 -16.30
N TRP A 632 -24.11 3.87 -17.58
CA TRP A 632 -23.43 2.63 -17.97
C TRP A 632 -21.94 2.73 -17.65
N GLU A 633 -21.48 1.86 -16.76
CA GLU A 633 -20.07 1.68 -16.43
C GLU A 633 -19.50 0.55 -17.29
N VAL A 634 -18.36 0.79 -17.96
CA VAL A 634 -17.61 -0.29 -18.61
C VAL A 634 -16.85 -1.06 -17.55
N ILE A 635 -17.37 -2.22 -17.13
CA ILE A 635 -16.76 -3.03 -16.07
C ILE A 635 -15.63 -3.92 -16.60
N GLN A 636 -15.66 -4.27 -17.89
CA GLN A 636 -14.56 -4.96 -18.56
C GLN A 636 -14.60 -4.75 -20.07
N GLN A 637 -13.45 -4.43 -20.67
CA GLN A 637 -13.26 -4.46 -22.12
C GLN A 637 -12.39 -5.65 -22.52
N ARG A 638 -12.46 -5.98 -23.82
CA ARG A 638 -11.63 -6.99 -24.46
C ARG A 638 -11.71 -8.37 -23.84
N ILE A 639 -12.91 -8.78 -23.42
CA ILE A 639 -13.14 -10.14 -22.94
C ILE A 639 -12.96 -11.08 -24.14
N MET A 640 -11.98 -11.97 -24.07
CA MET A 640 -11.67 -12.95 -25.13
C MET A 640 -12.43 -14.27 -24.94
N ILE A 641 -12.90 -14.50 -23.72
CA ILE A 641 -13.78 -15.61 -23.34
C ILE A 641 -15.23 -15.14 -23.31
N THR A 642 -16.16 -16.04 -22.99
CA THR A 642 -17.60 -15.74 -23.03
C THR A 642 -18.26 -15.75 -21.65
N SER A 643 -17.49 -15.39 -20.61
CA SER A 643 -17.99 -15.25 -19.25
C SER A 643 -17.24 -14.16 -18.47
N TYR A 644 -17.85 -13.66 -17.40
CA TYR A 644 -17.26 -12.68 -16.49
C TYR A 644 -17.84 -12.82 -15.07
N GLU A 645 -16.99 -12.68 -14.05
CA GLU A 645 -17.39 -12.70 -12.64
C GLU A 645 -17.43 -11.27 -12.07
N ASP A 646 -18.62 -10.78 -11.77
CA ASP A 646 -18.82 -9.43 -11.24
C ASP A 646 -18.98 -9.45 -9.71
N ARG A 647 -17.90 -9.16 -8.99
CA ARG A 647 -17.80 -9.13 -7.51
C ARG A 647 -17.89 -7.71 -6.93
N GLY A 648 -18.26 -7.59 -5.66
CA GLY A 648 -18.32 -6.31 -4.93
C GLY A 648 -19.62 -5.52 -5.12
N LEU A 649 -20.74 -6.20 -5.40
CA LEU A 649 -22.05 -5.59 -5.64
C LEU A 649 -22.79 -5.17 -4.35
N VAL A 650 -23.85 -4.39 -4.50
CA VAL A 650 -24.76 -4.01 -3.42
C VAL A 650 -25.92 -5.00 -3.37
N GLY A 651 -26.30 -5.46 -2.19
CA GLY A 651 -27.44 -6.37 -2.01
C GLY A 651 -28.79 -5.71 -2.33
N ASP A 652 -29.80 -6.54 -2.59
CA ASP A 652 -31.16 -6.13 -3.03
C ASP A 652 -31.16 -5.10 -4.18
N THR A 653 -30.14 -5.11 -5.03
CA THR A 653 -29.95 -4.09 -6.06
C THR A 653 -30.15 -4.70 -7.45
N ALA A 654 -31.09 -4.11 -8.20
CA ALA A 654 -31.35 -4.47 -9.58
C ALA A 654 -30.27 -3.88 -10.50
N TYR A 655 -29.39 -4.76 -10.98
CA TYR A 655 -28.38 -4.45 -11.99
C TYR A 655 -28.92 -4.75 -13.40
N GLN A 656 -28.47 -3.93 -14.34
CA GLN A 656 -28.59 -4.19 -15.77
C GLN A 656 -27.19 -4.36 -16.33
N TYR A 657 -26.97 -5.44 -17.07
CA TYR A 657 -25.76 -5.66 -17.85
C TYR A 657 -26.07 -5.53 -19.33
N ARG A 658 -25.09 -5.10 -20.11
CA ARG A 658 -25.14 -5.21 -21.56
C ARG A 658 -23.79 -5.60 -22.12
N ILE A 659 -23.83 -6.41 -23.18
CA ILE A 659 -22.66 -7.01 -23.80
C ILE A 659 -22.71 -6.79 -25.31
N CYS A 660 -21.63 -6.30 -25.89
CA CYS A 660 -21.45 -6.17 -27.33
C CYS A 660 -20.18 -6.89 -27.78
N GLY A 661 -20.19 -7.42 -29.01
CA GLY A 661 -19.02 -7.93 -29.70
C GLY A 661 -18.38 -6.81 -30.52
N ILE A 662 -17.04 -6.73 -30.50
CA ILE A 662 -16.28 -5.71 -31.21
C ILE A 662 -15.24 -6.39 -32.12
N ASN A 663 -15.08 -5.85 -33.33
CA ASN A 663 -13.98 -6.20 -34.23
C ASN A 663 -13.36 -4.93 -34.83
N ASN A 664 -12.43 -5.10 -35.78
CA ASN A 664 -11.73 -3.97 -36.40
C ASN A 664 -12.63 -3.06 -37.25
N TYR A 665 -13.84 -3.51 -37.58
CA TYR A 665 -14.77 -2.83 -38.48
C TYR A 665 -15.90 -2.13 -37.74
N GLY A 666 -16.19 -2.52 -36.49
CA GLY A 666 -17.25 -1.90 -35.71
C GLY A 666 -17.69 -2.70 -34.49
N VAL A 667 -18.77 -2.22 -33.88
CA VAL A 667 -19.42 -2.81 -32.71
C VAL A 667 -20.76 -3.43 -33.09
N SER A 668 -21.14 -4.55 -32.47
CA SER A 668 -22.45 -5.17 -32.62
C SER A 668 -23.54 -4.40 -31.89
N ASN A 669 -24.82 -4.72 -32.13
CA ASN A 669 -25.87 -4.36 -31.16
C ASN A 669 -25.53 -4.99 -29.80
N ALA A 670 -25.87 -4.32 -28.71
CA ALA A 670 -25.73 -4.86 -27.38
C ALA A 670 -26.94 -5.73 -27.03
N ASN A 671 -26.71 -6.84 -26.35
CA ASN A 671 -27.76 -7.63 -25.71
C ASN A 671 -27.73 -7.35 -24.20
N PHE A 672 -28.91 -7.34 -23.56
CA PHE A 672 -29.07 -6.84 -22.20
C PHE A 672 -29.69 -7.90 -21.31
N ILE A 673 -29.23 -7.98 -20.06
CA ILE A 673 -29.86 -8.78 -19.03
C ILE A 673 -30.06 -7.93 -17.77
N LYS A 674 -31.17 -8.19 -17.07
CA LYS A 674 -31.45 -7.60 -15.76
C LYS A 674 -31.39 -8.71 -14.73
N VAL A 675 -30.78 -8.40 -13.59
CA VAL A 675 -30.59 -9.36 -12.51
C VAL A 675 -30.48 -8.58 -11.20
N THR A 676 -31.13 -9.08 -10.16
CA THR A 676 -31.09 -8.47 -8.83
C THR A 676 -30.21 -9.34 -7.95
N THR A 677 -29.24 -8.75 -7.27
CA THR A 677 -28.46 -9.45 -6.24
C THR A 677 -29.39 -10.03 -5.17
N HIS A 678 -28.92 -11.02 -4.41
CA HIS A 678 -29.70 -11.49 -3.27
C HIS A 678 -30.01 -10.31 -2.33
N LYS A 679 -31.17 -10.35 -1.68
CA LYS A 679 -31.53 -9.34 -0.69
C LYS A 679 -30.42 -9.20 0.32
N THR A 680 -30.02 -7.96 0.60
CA THR A 680 -29.26 -7.68 1.82
C THR A 680 -30.08 -8.27 2.97
N PRO A 681 -29.51 -9.12 3.83
CA PRO A 681 -30.28 -9.81 4.86
C PRO A 681 -31.12 -8.83 5.69
N GLU A 682 -32.36 -9.18 6.07
CA GLU A 682 -33.35 -8.26 6.71
C GLU A 682 -32.86 -7.61 8.01
N ASN A 683 -31.76 -8.13 8.56
CA ASN A 683 -31.08 -7.48 9.66
C ASN A 683 -30.45 -6.13 9.26
N VAL A 684 -30.09 -5.83 8.01
CA VAL A 684 -29.43 -4.55 7.66
C VAL A 684 -30.43 -3.42 7.44
N MET A 685 -30.41 -2.41 8.30
CA MET A 685 -31.30 -1.24 8.33
C MET A 685 -30.73 0.00 7.61
N LEU A 686 -29.41 0.15 7.58
CA LEU A 686 -28.71 1.21 6.83
C LEU A 686 -27.38 0.66 6.34
N GLN A 687 -26.94 1.05 5.14
CA GLN A 687 -25.57 0.81 4.68
C GLN A 687 -25.18 1.92 3.71
N GLU A 688 -24.04 2.56 3.92
CA GLU A 688 -23.54 3.67 3.11
C GLU A 688 -22.02 3.69 3.07
N SER A 689 -21.45 3.67 1.86
CA SER A 689 -20.00 3.75 1.62
C SER A 689 -19.62 4.98 0.78
N PHE A 690 -20.59 5.88 0.60
CA PHE A 690 -20.50 7.15 -0.12
C PHE A 690 -20.10 7.03 -1.59
N THR A 691 -20.34 5.86 -2.19
CA THR A 691 -20.08 5.54 -3.61
C THR A 691 -20.96 6.32 -4.59
N LYS A 692 -22.00 6.99 -4.11
CA LYS A 692 -22.91 7.84 -4.89
C LYS A 692 -23.14 9.19 -4.22
N GLY A 693 -22.06 9.92 -3.97
CA GLY A 693 -22.13 11.18 -3.21
C GLY A 693 -22.40 10.91 -1.73
N LEU A 694 -23.17 11.78 -1.06
CA LEU A 694 -23.55 11.55 0.34
C LEU A 694 -24.70 10.52 0.51
N GLY A 695 -25.18 9.92 -0.59
CA GLY A 695 -26.25 8.93 -0.56
C GLY A 695 -27.55 9.49 0.01
N LYS A 696 -28.12 8.81 1.00
CA LYS A 696 -29.34 9.28 1.72
C LYS A 696 -29.03 10.22 2.90
N PHE A 697 -27.76 10.55 3.14
CA PHE A 697 -27.39 11.49 4.17
C PHE A 697 -27.60 12.93 3.71
N ASN A 698 -28.12 13.76 4.61
CA ASN A 698 -28.34 15.18 4.38
C ASN A 698 -27.20 15.99 5.02
N ALA A 699 -26.50 16.79 4.22
CA ALA A 699 -25.48 17.72 4.71
C ALA A 699 -26.08 19.11 4.95
N VAL A 700 -25.90 19.65 6.14
CA VAL A 700 -26.39 20.99 6.52
C VAL A 700 -25.27 21.79 7.15
N SER A 701 -24.91 22.91 6.51
CA SER A 701 -24.07 23.94 7.13
C SER A 701 -24.96 25.00 7.78
N VAL A 702 -24.65 25.36 9.03
CA VAL A 702 -25.40 26.34 9.82
C VAL A 702 -24.71 27.71 9.82
N ALA A 703 -23.39 27.74 9.74
CA ALA A 703 -22.60 28.95 9.98
C ALA A 703 -21.69 29.37 8.82
N SER A 704 -21.09 28.41 8.11
CA SER A 704 -20.03 28.68 7.13
C SER A 704 -20.34 28.18 5.71
N ASN A 705 -19.46 28.48 4.77
CA ASN A 705 -19.48 27.88 3.44
C ASN A 705 -18.80 26.50 3.34
N ALA A 706 -18.23 25.96 4.43
CA ALA A 706 -17.75 24.58 4.49
C ALA A 706 -18.91 23.59 4.33
N LYS A 707 -18.66 22.43 3.71
CA LYS A 707 -19.69 21.41 3.48
C LYS A 707 -19.10 20.01 3.50
N TRP A 708 -19.89 19.06 4.00
CA TRP A 708 -19.60 17.63 3.84
C TRP A 708 -19.72 17.24 2.36
N GLN A 709 -18.75 16.48 1.86
CA GLN A 709 -18.75 16.05 0.46
C GLN A 709 -18.07 14.69 0.32
N ALA A 710 -18.58 13.83 -0.57
CA ALA A 710 -17.96 12.55 -0.84
C ALA A 710 -16.64 12.73 -1.63
N GLN A 711 -15.51 12.31 -1.06
CA GLN A 711 -14.16 12.41 -1.64
C GLN A 711 -13.26 11.23 -1.23
N PHE A 712 -12.19 10.98 -1.99
CA PHE A 712 -11.20 9.95 -1.67
C PHE A 712 -10.22 10.40 -0.59
N LYS A 713 -9.96 9.54 0.39
CA LYS A 713 -8.90 9.75 1.38
C LYS A 713 -8.18 8.45 1.74
N ALA A 714 -6.85 8.50 1.72
CA ALA A 714 -5.91 7.41 2.03
C ALA A 714 -6.07 6.11 1.22
N ASP A 715 -7.12 5.96 0.39
CA ASP A 715 -7.49 4.79 -0.45
C ASP A 715 -9.02 4.56 -0.49
N ARG A 716 -9.80 5.07 0.48
CA ARG A 716 -11.27 4.88 0.58
C ARG A 716 -12.05 6.13 0.21
N LEU A 717 -13.23 5.93 -0.38
CA LEU A 717 -14.21 6.99 -0.61
C LEU A 717 -14.98 7.26 0.68
N CYS A 718 -15.21 8.53 1.02
CA CYS A 718 -15.78 8.91 2.31
C CYS A 718 -16.48 10.26 2.23
N ALA A 719 -17.42 10.52 3.15
CA ALA A 719 -17.89 11.87 3.42
C ALA A 719 -16.77 12.63 4.15
N LEU A 720 -16.29 13.71 3.53
CA LEU A 720 -15.15 14.49 3.97
C LEU A 720 -15.58 15.92 4.32
N ILE A 721 -15.01 16.49 5.38
CA ILE A 721 -15.15 17.91 5.71
C ILE A 721 -13.86 18.50 6.31
N SER A 722 -13.65 19.80 6.10
CA SER A 722 -12.63 20.62 6.77
C SER A 722 -13.07 22.09 6.75
N GLY A 723 -12.93 22.80 7.86
CA GLY A 723 -13.21 24.24 7.93
C GLY A 723 -12.05 25.13 7.48
N TYR A 724 -10.94 24.56 7.02
CA TYR A 724 -9.76 25.34 6.62
C TYR A 724 -10.08 26.19 5.39
N GLY A 725 -9.97 27.52 5.52
CA GLY A 725 -10.30 28.48 4.49
C GLY A 725 -11.80 28.79 4.35
N ALA A 726 -12.64 28.35 5.29
CA ALA A 726 -14.06 28.73 5.32
C ALA A 726 -14.24 30.22 5.64
N ASP A 727 -15.36 30.80 5.22
CA ASP A 727 -15.71 32.22 5.43
C ASP A 727 -16.03 32.56 6.90
N SER A 728 -16.33 31.55 7.72
CA SER A 728 -16.55 31.64 9.16
C SER A 728 -16.34 30.27 9.82
N ASP A 729 -16.39 30.23 11.16
CA ASP A 729 -16.27 28.99 11.93
C ASP A 729 -17.34 27.96 11.50
N SER A 730 -16.90 26.72 11.32
CA SER A 730 -17.73 25.63 10.82
C SER A 730 -18.71 25.14 11.90
N ASP A 731 -19.94 24.84 11.49
CA ASP A 731 -21.02 24.18 12.25
C ASP A 731 -21.82 23.36 11.24
N ASP A 732 -21.35 22.14 11.01
CA ASP A 732 -21.64 21.36 9.82
C ASP A 732 -22.07 19.94 10.16
N TRP A 733 -23.24 19.56 9.67
CA TRP A 733 -23.93 18.32 10.03
C TRP A 733 -24.04 17.40 8.84
N LEU A 734 -23.71 16.12 9.02
CA LEU A 734 -24.01 15.04 8.09
C LEU A 734 -25.02 14.09 8.74
N ILE A 735 -26.27 14.14 8.32
CA ILE A 735 -27.43 13.57 9.02
C ILE A 735 -27.96 12.35 8.25
N SER A 736 -28.11 11.22 8.94
CA SER A 736 -28.66 9.97 8.39
C SER A 736 -30.17 10.04 8.04
N PRO A 737 -30.68 9.13 7.18
CA PRO A 737 -32.11 8.89 7.04
C PRO A 737 -32.75 8.43 8.37
N GLU A 738 -34.07 8.61 8.51
CA GLU A 738 -34.82 8.06 9.66
C GLU A 738 -34.79 6.53 9.62
N MET A 739 -34.47 5.91 10.75
CA MET A 739 -34.47 4.46 10.93
C MET A 739 -35.45 4.08 12.04
N ASP A 740 -36.21 3.02 11.80
CA ASP A 740 -37.18 2.50 12.76
C ASP A 740 -36.57 1.34 13.55
N LEU A 741 -36.13 1.66 14.77
CA LEU A 741 -35.52 0.67 15.66
C LEU A 741 -36.56 -0.03 16.54
N ARG A 742 -37.86 0.27 16.39
CA ARG A 742 -38.92 -0.39 17.17
C ARG A 742 -38.91 -1.89 16.97
N ASN A 743 -38.84 -2.62 18.08
CA ASN A 743 -38.84 -4.09 18.14
C ASN A 743 -37.58 -4.75 17.56
N ARG A 744 -36.50 -3.99 17.36
CA ARG A 744 -35.18 -4.53 16.97
C ARG A 744 -34.49 -5.15 18.18
N LYS A 745 -33.87 -6.31 17.99
CA LYS A 745 -33.31 -7.12 19.09
C LYS A 745 -31.92 -6.64 19.50
N ALA A 746 -31.06 -6.31 18.54
CA ALA A 746 -29.69 -5.86 18.79
C ALA A 746 -29.21 -4.95 17.64
N PRO A 747 -29.80 -3.75 17.47
CA PRO A 747 -29.39 -2.82 16.43
C PRO A 747 -27.98 -2.25 16.71
N GLN A 748 -27.05 -2.35 15.77
CA GLN A 748 -25.68 -1.84 15.89
C GLN A 748 -25.33 -0.94 14.70
N LEU A 749 -24.72 0.21 14.94
CA LEU A 749 -24.14 1.11 13.94
C LEU A 749 -22.62 0.89 13.86
N THR A 750 -22.07 0.58 12.68
CA THR A 750 -20.62 0.56 12.42
C THR A 750 -20.27 1.58 11.34
N PHE A 751 -19.09 2.19 11.40
CA PHE A 751 -18.57 3.08 10.35
C PHE A 751 -17.06 3.22 10.46
N ASP A 752 -16.38 3.50 9.36
CA ASP A 752 -14.95 3.83 9.34
C ASP A 752 -14.75 5.34 9.36
N ILE A 753 -13.71 5.82 10.04
CA ILE A 753 -13.39 7.24 10.13
C ILE A 753 -11.88 7.49 10.06
N TYR A 754 -11.50 8.60 9.44
CA TYR A 754 -10.12 9.04 9.24
C TYR A 754 -10.00 10.52 9.59
N CYS A 755 -8.89 10.92 10.23
CA CYS A 755 -8.56 12.32 10.54
C CYS A 755 -7.16 12.70 10.02
N LYS A 756 -7.04 13.86 9.35
CA LYS A 756 -5.75 14.51 9.04
C LYS A 756 -5.75 15.93 9.62
N TYR A 757 -4.60 16.34 10.12
CA TYR A 757 -4.37 17.55 10.90
C TYR A 757 -5.08 17.52 12.26
N SER A 758 -4.68 18.46 13.10
CA SER A 758 -5.27 18.72 14.41
C SER A 758 -6.13 19.99 14.38
N GLY A 759 -7.03 20.12 15.36
CA GLY A 759 -8.03 21.18 15.45
C GLY A 759 -9.39 20.76 14.89
N GLY A 760 -10.49 21.43 15.25
CA GLY A 760 -11.82 21.06 14.75
C GLY A 760 -12.37 19.75 15.34
N LYS A 761 -13.57 19.84 15.92
CA LYS A 761 -14.21 18.78 16.70
C LYS A 761 -15.28 18.09 15.87
N LEU A 762 -15.28 16.76 15.90
CA LEU A 762 -16.35 15.93 15.33
C LEU A 762 -17.10 15.21 16.45
N LEU A 763 -18.43 15.21 16.39
CA LEU A 763 -19.30 14.50 17.34
C LEU A 763 -20.29 13.62 16.58
N LEU A 764 -20.50 12.39 17.03
CA LEU A 764 -21.67 11.60 16.64
C LEU A 764 -22.83 11.95 17.56
N LYS A 765 -23.99 12.28 16.99
CA LYS A 765 -25.20 12.67 17.73
C LYS A 765 -26.38 11.86 17.24
N LYS A 766 -27.42 11.74 18.06
CA LYS A 766 -28.72 11.15 17.70
C LYS A 766 -29.89 12.04 18.11
N THR A 767 -31.00 11.91 17.39
CA THR A 767 -32.26 12.59 17.70
C THR A 767 -33.46 11.69 17.44
N CYS A 768 -34.52 11.88 18.22
CA CYS A 768 -35.82 11.23 18.03
C CYS A 768 -36.93 12.23 17.64
N ASN A 769 -36.61 13.52 17.49
CA ASN A 769 -37.56 14.61 17.24
C ASN A 769 -37.03 15.60 16.19
N TYR A 770 -36.47 15.05 15.11
CA TYR A 770 -35.78 15.83 14.08
C TYR A 770 -36.68 16.90 13.44
N ASN A 771 -36.20 18.15 13.40
CA ASN A 771 -36.81 19.24 12.67
C ASN A 771 -36.16 19.37 11.28
N GLU A 772 -36.88 18.94 10.26
CA GLU A 772 -36.42 18.90 8.85
C GLU A 772 -36.00 20.29 8.29
N LYS A 773 -36.48 21.40 8.86
CA LYS A 773 -36.13 22.76 8.39
C LYS A 773 -34.97 23.40 9.14
N GLN A 774 -34.80 23.05 10.42
CA GLN A 774 -33.80 23.66 11.30
C GLN A 774 -33.20 22.59 12.22
N PRO A 775 -32.22 21.79 11.73
CA PRO A 775 -31.62 20.68 12.46
C PRO A 775 -31.12 21.06 13.85
N GLN A 776 -30.57 22.26 14.00
CA GLN A 776 -30.06 22.82 15.25
C GLN A 776 -31.13 23.05 16.33
N LYS A 777 -32.42 23.07 15.95
CA LYS A 777 -33.55 23.15 16.89
C LYS A 777 -34.08 21.78 17.34
N SER A 778 -33.55 20.70 16.79
CA SER A 778 -33.87 19.34 17.24
C SER A 778 -33.15 19.04 18.56
N VAL A 779 -33.70 18.12 19.35
CA VAL A 779 -33.00 17.66 20.57
C VAL A 779 -32.00 16.58 20.17
N TRP A 780 -30.72 16.93 20.19
CA TRP A 780 -29.61 16.03 19.88
C TRP A 780 -28.93 15.54 21.15
N LYS A 781 -28.84 14.21 21.33
CA LYS A 781 -28.01 13.56 22.35
C LYS A 781 -26.70 13.11 21.69
N VAL A 782 -25.56 13.39 22.30
CA VAL A 782 -24.27 12.87 21.82
C VAL A 782 -24.25 11.36 22.03
N LEU A 783 -23.82 10.62 20.99
CA LEU A 783 -23.49 9.20 21.08
C LEU A 783 -21.99 9.09 21.33
N GLU A 784 -21.63 8.47 22.44
CA GLU A 784 -20.23 8.26 22.76
C GLU A 784 -19.63 7.23 21.80
N VAL A 785 -18.65 7.69 21.03
CA VAL A 785 -17.91 6.88 20.09
C VAL A 785 -16.46 7.32 20.13
N GLN A 786 -15.54 6.36 20.21
CA GLN A 786 -14.12 6.67 20.13
C GLN A 786 -13.75 6.95 18.68
N LEU A 787 -13.54 8.23 18.40
CA LEU A 787 -12.99 8.69 17.14
C LEU A 787 -11.45 8.53 17.16
N PRO A 788 -10.80 8.39 15.99
CA PRO A 788 -9.36 8.31 15.90
C PRO A 788 -8.69 9.56 16.48
N GLU A 789 -7.46 9.39 16.96
CA GLU A 789 -6.58 10.52 17.29
C GLU A 789 -6.50 11.50 16.11
N GLN A 790 -6.54 12.80 16.41
CA GLN A 790 -6.38 13.81 15.39
C GLN A 790 -4.99 13.72 14.75
N ASP A 791 -4.92 14.01 13.46
CA ASP A 791 -3.78 13.73 12.58
C ASP A 791 -3.23 12.29 12.56
N SER A 792 -4.01 11.29 13.02
CA SER A 792 -3.60 9.87 12.98
C SER A 792 -3.30 9.36 11.56
N ARG A 793 -3.93 9.96 10.54
CA ARG A 793 -3.81 9.57 9.12
C ARG A 793 -4.05 8.08 8.87
N LYS A 794 -4.88 7.44 9.71
CA LYS A 794 -5.27 6.03 9.63
C LYS A 794 -6.80 5.91 9.62
N TRP A 795 -7.31 4.91 8.91
CA TRP A 795 -8.71 4.52 8.98
C TRP A 795 -8.98 3.73 10.26
N THR A 796 -9.97 4.15 11.03
CA THR A 796 -10.41 3.47 12.25
C THR A 796 -11.87 3.07 12.12
N THR A 797 -12.17 1.81 12.34
CA THR A 797 -13.55 1.31 12.39
C THR A 797 -14.14 1.59 13.78
N CYS A 798 -15.25 2.32 13.81
CA CYS A 798 -16.06 2.60 14.99
C CYS A 798 -17.32 1.73 14.98
N SER A 799 -17.78 1.34 16.16
CA SER A 799 -19.07 0.66 16.37
C SER A 799 -19.80 1.30 17.54
N VAL A 800 -21.12 1.39 17.43
CA VAL A 800 -22.04 2.00 18.40
C VAL A 800 -23.25 1.10 18.56
N ASP A 801 -23.51 0.67 19.80
CA ASP A 801 -24.73 -0.05 20.15
C ASP A 801 -25.93 0.92 20.16
N LEU A 802 -27.00 0.57 19.43
CA LEU A 802 -28.22 1.35 19.35
C LEU A 802 -29.39 0.69 20.12
N THR A 803 -29.13 -0.36 20.89
CA THR A 803 -30.16 -1.14 21.60
C THR A 803 -30.98 -0.30 22.57
N GLU A 804 -30.38 0.74 23.17
CA GLU A 804 -31.11 1.71 24.02
C GLU A 804 -32.20 2.49 23.28
N PHE A 805 -32.29 2.36 21.94
CA PHE A 805 -33.26 3.04 21.10
C PHE A 805 -34.22 2.08 20.40
N ASN A 806 -34.30 0.82 20.84
CA ASN A 806 -35.13 -0.21 20.21
C ASN A 806 -36.66 -0.01 20.35
N ASP A 807 -37.09 1.12 20.90
CA ASP A 807 -38.47 1.57 21.05
C ASP A 807 -38.78 2.82 20.21
N SER A 808 -37.78 3.34 19.49
CA SER A 808 -37.81 4.68 18.91
C SER A 808 -37.49 4.64 17.42
N LYS A 809 -37.99 5.66 16.71
CA LYS A 809 -37.42 6.06 15.43
C LYS A 809 -36.31 7.07 15.67
N ILE A 810 -35.16 6.87 15.04
CA ILE A 810 -34.00 7.73 15.26
C ILE A 810 -33.36 8.19 13.95
N ARG A 811 -32.64 9.32 14.04
CA ARG A 811 -31.58 9.70 13.12
C ARG A 811 -30.31 9.91 13.91
N PHE A 812 -29.15 9.56 13.36
CA PHE A 812 -27.85 10.03 13.83
C PHE A 812 -27.23 11.06 12.88
N ALA A 813 -26.27 11.83 13.38
CA ALA A 813 -25.55 12.84 12.63
C ALA A 813 -24.08 12.93 13.06
N PHE A 814 -23.19 13.11 12.09
CA PHE A 814 -21.81 13.55 12.32
C PHE A 814 -21.78 15.07 12.29
N HIS A 815 -21.51 15.68 13.43
CA HIS A 815 -21.53 17.12 13.65
C HIS A 815 -20.09 17.65 13.81
N TYR A 816 -19.64 18.41 12.84
CA TYR A 816 -18.32 19.00 12.76
C TYR A 816 -18.35 20.47 13.13
N THR A 817 -17.47 20.89 14.04
CA THR A 817 -17.28 22.30 14.41
C THR A 817 -15.81 22.66 14.41
N SER A 818 -15.42 23.74 13.76
CA SER A 818 -14.00 24.13 13.67
C SER A 818 -13.79 25.63 13.44
N GLY A 819 -12.57 26.11 13.67
CA GLY A 819 -12.15 27.43 13.18
C GLY A 819 -11.80 27.41 11.69
N THR A 820 -11.31 28.54 11.15
CA THR A 820 -11.00 28.70 9.71
C THR A 820 -9.52 28.53 9.34
N THR A 821 -8.61 28.53 10.30
CA THR A 821 -7.15 28.55 10.09
C THR A 821 -6.46 27.21 10.38
N GLY A 822 -5.23 27.05 9.88
CA GLY A 822 -4.42 25.84 10.07
C GLY A 822 -4.17 25.58 11.56
N GLY A 823 -4.36 24.33 12.00
CA GLY A 823 -4.26 23.92 13.41
C GLY A 823 -5.59 23.96 14.19
N ASN A 824 -6.65 24.56 13.63
CA ASN A 824 -7.99 24.61 14.22
C ASN A 824 -9.08 23.99 13.33
N ALA A 825 -8.69 23.36 12.22
CA ALA A 825 -9.59 22.90 11.16
C ALA A 825 -9.19 21.54 10.58
N ALA A 826 -9.15 20.50 11.43
CA ALA A 826 -8.82 19.15 10.97
C ALA A 826 -9.79 18.67 9.92
N ARG A 827 -9.25 17.85 9.03
CA ARG A 827 -10.00 17.20 7.97
C ARG A 827 -10.49 15.84 8.46
N TRP A 828 -11.80 15.69 8.53
CA TRP A 828 -12.47 14.45 8.91
C TRP A 828 -13.05 13.75 7.69
N CYS A 829 -13.10 12.43 7.75
CA CYS A 829 -13.52 11.54 6.66
C CYS A 829 -14.28 10.36 7.25
N VAL A 830 -15.53 10.10 6.87
CA VAL A 830 -16.36 8.99 7.38
C VAL A 830 -16.84 8.10 6.22
N THR A 831 -16.81 6.78 6.36
CA THR A 831 -17.30 5.81 5.35
C THR A 831 -17.75 4.49 5.99
N SER A 832 -18.07 3.48 5.17
CA SER A 832 -18.45 2.13 5.60
C SER A 832 -19.55 2.10 6.69
N ILE A 833 -20.49 3.04 6.63
CA ILE A 833 -21.58 3.14 7.59
C ILE A 833 -22.51 1.94 7.38
N GLU A 834 -22.84 1.21 8.43
CA GLU A 834 -23.83 0.15 8.41
C GLU A 834 -24.62 0.17 9.72
N VAL A 835 -25.94 -0.03 9.65
CA VAL A 835 -26.78 -0.30 10.81
C VAL A 835 -27.45 -1.66 10.60
N ARG A 836 -27.32 -2.60 11.54
CA ARG A 836 -27.85 -3.96 11.42
C ARG A 836 -28.49 -4.47 12.73
N ASP A 837 -29.56 -5.26 12.65
CA ASP A 837 -30.39 -5.88 13.71
C ASP A 837 -30.38 -7.42 13.62
N GLY A 838 -29.58 -8.14 14.39
CA GLY A 838 -29.54 -9.60 14.31
C GLY A 838 -29.37 -10.32 15.64
N GLU A 839 -30.01 -11.49 15.74
CA GLU A 839 -29.61 -12.56 16.68
C GLU A 839 -28.45 -13.36 16.07
N ARG A 840 -27.54 -13.82 16.94
CA ARG A 840 -26.45 -14.77 16.66
C ARG A 840 -26.99 -15.95 15.81
N GLN A 841 -26.52 -16.13 14.57
CA GLN A 841 -26.82 -17.31 13.75
C GLN A 841 -25.56 -18.12 13.41
N ASP A 842 -25.58 -19.36 13.88
CA ASP A 842 -24.82 -20.52 13.42
C ASP A 842 -25.24 -20.94 11.99
N PHE A 843 -24.29 -21.36 11.15
CA PHE A 843 -24.55 -22.12 9.92
C PHE A 843 -24.47 -23.64 10.18
N PRO A 844 -25.33 -24.48 9.56
CA PRO A 844 -25.47 -25.89 9.88
C PRO A 844 -24.30 -26.76 9.42
N GLN A 845 -23.98 -27.73 10.28
CA GLN A 845 -22.98 -28.77 10.12
C GLN A 845 -23.26 -29.67 8.90
N LYS A 846 -22.26 -29.83 8.02
CA LYS A 846 -22.03 -31.13 7.38
C LYS A 846 -21.40 -32.01 8.47
N LYS A 847 -22.08 -33.10 8.86
CA LYS A 847 -21.51 -34.14 9.73
C LYS A 847 -20.16 -34.57 9.17
N VAL A 848 -19.10 -34.14 9.83
CA VAL A 848 -17.82 -34.83 9.81
C VAL A 848 -17.58 -35.21 11.26
N GLU A 849 -17.47 -36.51 11.49
CA GLU A 849 -17.13 -37.07 12.79
C GLU A 849 -15.85 -36.43 13.36
N PRO A 850 -15.73 -36.35 14.69
CA PRO A 850 -14.67 -35.59 15.34
C PRO A 850 -13.33 -36.29 15.10
N GLN A 851 -12.44 -35.66 14.33
CA GLN A 851 -11.03 -36.04 14.27
C GLN A 851 -10.12 -34.86 14.58
N GLN A 852 -9.53 -34.97 15.77
CA GLN A 852 -8.31 -34.37 16.34
C GLN A 852 -8.25 -32.84 16.52
N SER A 853 -8.26 -32.44 17.79
CA SER A 853 -8.43 -31.09 18.31
C SER A 853 -7.15 -30.31 18.63
N SER A 854 -6.00 -30.65 18.05
CA SER A 854 -4.84 -29.74 18.08
C SER A 854 -3.93 -29.93 16.86
N LEU A 855 -3.40 -28.82 16.33
CA LEU A 855 -2.29 -28.84 15.35
C LEU A 855 -1.04 -29.51 15.93
N PHE A 856 -0.89 -29.41 17.25
CA PHE A 856 0.26 -29.88 18.00
C PHE A 856 -0.21 -30.84 19.09
N PRO A 857 -0.31 -32.14 18.79
CA PRO A 857 -0.69 -33.14 19.78
C PRO A 857 0.28 -33.07 20.96
N LYS A 858 -0.27 -33.18 22.16
CA LYS A 858 0.47 -33.23 23.42
C LYS A 858 0.24 -34.60 24.04
N SER A 859 1.29 -35.28 24.49
CA SER A 859 1.12 -36.58 25.15
C SER A 859 0.34 -36.41 26.45
N LYS A 860 -0.54 -37.37 26.73
CA LYS A 860 -1.33 -37.37 27.97
C LYS A 860 -0.39 -37.51 29.17
N GLY A 861 -0.39 -36.51 30.05
CA GLY A 861 0.42 -36.48 31.27
C GLY A 861 1.59 -35.49 31.23
N ASP A 862 1.96 -34.97 30.06
CA ASP A 862 2.97 -33.91 29.96
C ASP A 862 2.41 -32.56 30.50
N LEU A 863 3.28 -31.62 30.82
CA LEU A 863 3.00 -30.22 31.12
C LEU A 863 3.46 -29.36 29.93
N ARG A 864 2.56 -28.60 29.30
CA ARG A 864 2.92 -27.68 28.21
C ARG A 864 3.04 -26.26 28.76
N VAL A 865 4.24 -25.70 28.70
CA VAL A 865 4.55 -24.32 29.12
C VAL A 865 4.87 -23.49 27.88
N ALA A 866 4.32 -22.27 27.78
CA ALA A 866 4.48 -21.43 26.60
C ALA A 866 4.72 -19.95 26.94
N THR A 867 5.44 -19.22 26.09
CA THR A 867 5.48 -17.76 26.09
C THR A 867 4.91 -17.24 24.78
N PHE A 868 4.20 -16.11 24.82
CA PHE A 868 3.71 -15.43 23.65
C PHE A 868 3.73 -13.92 23.90
N ASN A 869 4.60 -13.17 23.24
CA ASN A 869 4.41 -11.74 23.12
C ASN A 869 3.18 -11.50 22.24
N VAL A 870 2.13 -10.90 22.82
CA VAL A 870 0.82 -10.77 22.19
C VAL A 870 0.61 -9.41 21.55
N SER A 871 1.57 -8.48 21.68
CA SER A 871 1.47 -7.11 21.16
C SER A 871 0.13 -6.44 21.53
N LEU A 872 -0.36 -6.73 22.74
CA LEU A 872 -1.58 -6.17 23.32
C LEU A 872 -1.28 -4.96 24.19
N TYR A 873 -0.18 -4.26 23.89
CA TYR A 873 0.02 -2.91 24.38
C TYR A 873 -0.86 -1.93 23.61
N ARG A 874 -1.28 -0.86 24.27
CA ARG A 874 -2.05 0.22 23.65
C ARG A 874 -1.36 1.56 23.80
N LYS A 875 -1.84 2.54 23.03
CA LYS A 875 -1.28 3.89 23.01
C LYS A 875 -1.56 4.68 24.29
N SER A 876 -2.60 4.32 25.03
CA SER A 876 -2.95 4.97 26.30
C SER A 876 -3.52 3.99 27.31
N ASP A 877 -3.37 4.35 28.59
CA ASP A 877 -3.89 3.60 29.73
C ASP A 877 -5.40 3.33 29.58
N GLY A 878 -5.83 2.13 29.99
CA GLY A 878 -7.22 1.68 29.93
C GLY A 878 -7.75 1.25 28.56
N MET A 879 -7.05 1.51 27.45
CA MET A 879 -7.49 1.06 26.12
C MET A 879 -7.54 -0.47 26.01
N LEU A 880 -6.58 -1.19 26.61
CA LEU A 880 -6.58 -2.66 26.57
C LEU A 880 -7.83 -3.23 27.27
N SER A 881 -8.18 -2.71 28.44
CA SER A 881 -9.40 -3.10 29.16
C SER A 881 -10.63 -2.93 28.27
N LYS A 882 -10.73 -1.80 27.57
CA LYS A 882 -11.85 -1.51 26.69
C LYS A 882 -11.94 -2.46 25.49
N ASP A 883 -10.82 -2.80 24.86
CA ASP A 883 -10.81 -3.75 23.75
C ASP A 883 -11.25 -5.16 24.20
N LEU A 884 -10.94 -5.50 25.45
CA LEU A 884 -11.25 -6.79 26.05
C LEU A 884 -12.70 -6.89 26.56
N GLU A 885 -13.41 -5.78 26.79
CA GLU A 885 -14.83 -5.77 27.20
C GLU A 885 -15.75 -6.43 26.17
N THR A 886 -15.37 -6.39 24.89
CA THR A 886 -16.13 -7.02 23.80
C THR A 886 -15.49 -8.35 23.38
N SER A 887 -16.20 -9.16 22.58
CA SER A 887 -15.63 -10.36 21.94
C SER A 887 -15.32 -10.13 20.45
N ALA A 888 -15.19 -8.87 20.03
CA ALA A 888 -15.17 -8.49 18.62
C ALA A 888 -13.79 -8.08 18.08
N HIS A 889 -12.81 -7.78 18.94
CA HIS A 889 -11.52 -7.22 18.52
C HIS A 889 -10.73 -8.23 17.65
N PRO A 890 -10.46 -7.93 16.36
CA PRO A 890 -9.89 -8.91 15.43
C PRO A 890 -8.52 -9.47 15.81
N GLN A 891 -7.60 -8.61 16.27
CA GLN A 891 -6.26 -9.02 16.71
C GLN A 891 -6.33 -10.01 17.89
N ILE A 892 -7.13 -9.67 18.91
CA ILE A 892 -7.31 -10.46 20.15
C ILE A 892 -7.99 -11.81 19.84
N LYS A 893 -8.93 -11.86 18.87
CA LYS A 893 -9.51 -13.12 18.38
C LYS A 893 -8.46 -14.04 17.78
N ASN A 894 -7.57 -13.51 16.94
CA ASN A 894 -6.51 -14.31 16.33
C ASN A 894 -5.50 -14.78 17.38
N ILE A 895 -5.12 -13.93 18.33
CA ILE A 895 -4.27 -14.30 19.47
C ILE A 895 -4.92 -15.43 20.28
N ALA A 896 -6.21 -15.30 20.61
CA ALA A 896 -6.96 -16.33 21.32
C ALA A 896 -7.07 -17.63 20.53
N GLU A 897 -7.27 -17.57 19.21
CA GLU A 897 -7.26 -18.74 18.34
C GLU A 897 -5.89 -19.45 18.37
N VAL A 898 -4.78 -18.70 18.32
CA VAL A 898 -3.42 -19.25 18.46
C VAL A 898 -3.26 -19.99 19.80
N ILE A 899 -3.69 -19.37 20.91
CA ILE A 899 -3.61 -19.98 22.25
C ILE A 899 -4.49 -21.24 22.34
N GLN A 900 -5.71 -21.20 21.81
CA GLN A 900 -6.64 -22.35 21.77
C GLN A 900 -6.15 -23.51 20.91
N ARG A 901 -5.29 -23.24 19.92
CA ARG A 901 -4.68 -24.27 19.07
C ARG A 901 -3.38 -24.81 19.65
N ALA A 902 -2.62 -23.97 20.35
CA ALA A 902 -1.39 -24.36 21.04
C ALA A 902 -1.66 -25.16 22.33
N ARG A 903 -2.78 -24.85 23.01
CA ARG A 903 -3.29 -25.59 24.19
C ARG A 903 -2.31 -25.71 25.36
N ALA A 904 -1.51 -24.68 25.61
CA ALA A 904 -0.62 -24.64 26.78
C ALA A 904 -1.40 -24.82 28.10
N ASP A 905 -0.78 -25.40 29.11
CA ASP A 905 -1.36 -25.45 30.46
C ASP A 905 -0.96 -24.24 31.30
N VAL A 906 0.22 -23.70 31.01
CA VAL A 906 0.73 -22.47 31.59
C VAL A 906 1.28 -21.61 30.45
N ILE A 907 0.85 -20.36 30.35
CA ILE A 907 1.31 -19.41 29.33
C ILE A 907 1.64 -18.04 29.92
N LEU A 908 2.79 -17.50 29.54
CA LEU A 908 3.16 -16.10 29.75
C LEU A 908 2.75 -15.28 28.53
N LEU A 909 2.03 -14.19 28.76
CA LEU A 909 1.68 -13.18 27.79
C LEU A 909 2.61 -11.98 28.01
N ASN A 910 3.47 -11.66 27.04
CA ASN A 910 4.25 -10.42 27.05
C ASN A 910 3.52 -9.33 26.27
N GLU A 911 3.77 -8.08 26.63
CA GLU A 911 3.05 -6.93 26.10
C GLU A 911 1.54 -7.02 26.30
N PHE A 912 1.15 -7.40 27.50
CA PHE A 912 -0.21 -7.30 28.00
C PHE A 912 -0.22 -6.21 29.06
N ASP A 913 -0.81 -5.06 28.75
CA ASP A 913 -0.78 -3.89 29.64
C ASP A 913 -1.29 -4.24 31.05
N TYR A 914 -0.62 -3.67 32.06
CA TYR A 914 -0.93 -3.94 33.46
C TYR A 914 -2.21 -3.22 33.88
N VAL A 915 -3.22 -4.00 34.29
CA VAL A 915 -4.48 -3.49 34.83
C VAL A 915 -4.68 -4.05 36.23
N ALA A 916 -4.45 -3.22 37.23
CA ALA A 916 -4.24 -3.64 38.62
C ALA A 916 -5.39 -4.43 39.25
N ASP A 917 -6.64 -4.22 38.80
CA ASP A 917 -7.82 -4.91 39.32
C ASP A 917 -8.08 -6.29 38.69
N GLY A 918 -7.26 -6.69 37.70
CA GLY A 918 -7.38 -7.97 36.99
C GLY A 918 -8.55 -8.04 35.98
N SER A 919 -9.29 -6.95 35.78
CA SER A 919 -10.46 -6.95 34.88
C SER A 919 -10.10 -7.29 33.43
N ALA A 920 -8.97 -6.76 32.94
CA ALA A 920 -8.51 -7.01 31.57
C ALA A 920 -8.24 -8.50 31.33
N ILE A 921 -7.47 -9.16 32.21
CA ILE A 921 -7.12 -10.57 32.02
C ILE A 921 -8.35 -11.49 32.18
N GLU A 922 -9.29 -11.16 33.07
CA GLU A 922 -10.56 -11.88 33.20
C GLU A 922 -11.45 -11.71 31.97
N ASN A 923 -11.51 -10.51 31.40
CA ASN A 923 -12.22 -10.25 30.15
C ASN A 923 -11.56 -10.99 28.97
N PHE A 924 -10.24 -11.06 28.90
CA PHE A 924 -9.53 -11.85 27.89
C PHE A 924 -9.89 -13.34 27.99
N LYS A 925 -9.87 -13.90 29.19
CA LYS A 925 -10.29 -15.29 29.44
C LYS A 925 -11.74 -15.52 29.01
N LYS A 926 -12.67 -14.71 29.51
CA LYS A 926 -14.11 -14.89 29.31
C LYS A 926 -14.55 -14.65 27.86
N ASN A 927 -14.12 -13.54 27.27
CA ASN A 927 -14.65 -13.08 25.99
C ASN A 927 -13.90 -13.66 24.79
N TYR A 928 -12.68 -14.16 24.99
CA TYR A 928 -11.85 -14.68 23.90
C TYR A 928 -11.40 -16.12 24.12
N LEU A 929 -10.78 -16.48 25.25
CA LEU A 929 -10.26 -17.84 25.44
C LEU A 929 -11.36 -18.89 25.64
N GLN A 930 -12.43 -18.53 26.35
CA GLN A 930 -13.62 -19.37 26.57
C GLN A 930 -14.63 -19.29 25.41
N VAL A 931 -14.28 -18.65 24.30
CA VAL A 931 -15.11 -18.52 23.09
C VAL A 931 -14.41 -19.20 21.92
N SER A 932 -15.07 -20.15 21.23
CA SER A 932 -14.46 -20.84 20.09
C SER A 932 -14.21 -19.88 18.92
N HIS A 933 -13.00 -19.94 18.34
CA HIS A 933 -12.63 -19.14 17.15
C HIS A 933 -12.30 -20.07 15.98
N ASN A 934 -13.07 -19.97 14.89
CA ASN A 934 -12.82 -20.75 13.67
C ASN A 934 -12.67 -22.28 13.91
N GLY A 935 -13.54 -22.82 14.78
CA GLY A 935 -13.60 -24.25 15.09
C GLY A 935 -12.49 -24.77 16.01
N SER A 936 -11.71 -23.90 16.66
CA SER A 936 -10.84 -24.29 17.78
C SER A 936 -11.68 -24.62 19.03
N GLU A 937 -11.22 -25.58 19.83
CA GLU A 937 -11.82 -25.83 21.15
C GLU A 937 -11.48 -24.67 22.09
N THR A 938 -12.45 -24.26 22.91
CA THR A 938 -12.25 -23.26 23.96
C THR A 938 -11.17 -23.70 24.94
N ILE A 939 -10.49 -22.75 25.57
CA ILE A 939 -9.51 -23.00 26.62
C ILE A 939 -9.82 -22.16 27.84
N ASP A 940 -9.73 -22.79 28.99
CA ASP A 940 -9.97 -22.15 30.28
C ASP A 940 -8.70 -22.23 31.13
N TYR A 941 -8.44 -21.12 31.83
CA TYR A 941 -7.31 -20.93 32.74
C TYR A 941 -7.86 -20.37 34.06
N PRO A 942 -8.21 -21.23 35.02
CA PRO A 942 -8.78 -20.79 36.30
C PRO A 942 -7.87 -19.86 37.12
N TYR A 943 -6.55 -19.89 36.90
CA TYR A 943 -5.58 -19.11 37.66
C TYR A 943 -4.84 -18.12 36.75
N HIS A 944 -4.55 -16.92 37.27
CA HIS A 944 -3.78 -15.92 36.57
C HIS A 944 -2.91 -15.09 37.53
N TYR A 945 -1.85 -14.47 37.01
CA TYR A 945 -1.05 -13.47 37.73
C TYR A 945 -0.71 -12.32 36.79
N ILE A 946 -0.94 -11.09 37.20
CA ILE A 946 -0.57 -9.88 36.44
C ILE A 946 0.67 -9.25 37.08
N ALA A 947 1.74 -9.10 36.31
CA ALA A 947 2.99 -8.55 36.83
C ALA A 947 2.92 -7.01 36.81
N PRO A 948 3.26 -6.32 37.91
CA PRO A 948 3.47 -4.87 37.86
C PRO A 948 4.71 -4.56 37.00
N SER A 949 4.77 -3.39 36.36
CA SER A 949 5.84 -3.03 35.43
C SER A 949 6.47 -1.66 35.75
N ASN A 950 7.75 -1.51 35.42
CA ASN A 950 8.48 -0.24 35.46
C ASN A 950 8.24 0.66 34.24
N THR A 951 7.66 0.12 33.18
CA THR A 951 7.35 0.86 31.97
C THR A 951 6.42 2.04 32.24
N GLY A 952 6.78 3.23 31.76
CA GLY A 952 6.04 4.46 31.94
C GLY A 952 5.87 4.94 33.39
N VAL A 953 6.54 4.29 34.35
CA VAL A 953 6.63 4.81 35.73
C VAL A 953 7.72 5.87 35.75
N ASP A 954 7.31 7.12 35.94
CA ASP A 954 8.21 8.28 36.01
C ASP A 954 9.33 8.05 37.03
N SER A 955 10.58 8.29 36.61
CA SER A 955 11.75 8.20 37.47
C SER A 955 11.99 9.49 38.27
N GLY A 956 11.46 10.62 37.81
CA GLY A 956 11.74 11.96 38.33
C GLY A 956 13.09 12.53 37.87
N HIS A 957 13.76 11.89 36.90
CA HIS A 957 15.07 12.27 36.36
C HIS A 957 15.08 12.26 34.83
N ASP A 958 15.98 13.07 34.24
CA ASP A 958 16.28 13.13 32.81
C ASP A 958 17.27 12.00 32.48
N LEU A 959 16.76 10.83 32.10
CA LEU A 959 17.55 9.62 31.84
C LEU A 959 18.08 9.54 30.40
N ASN A 960 17.55 10.38 29.51
CA ASN A 960 17.96 10.47 28.11
C ASN A 960 18.88 11.66 27.81
N ASN A 961 19.11 12.54 28.79
CA ASN A 961 19.93 13.75 28.72
C ASN A 961 19.45 14.76 27.65
N ASP A 962 18.15 14.86 27.40
CA ASP A 962 17.58 15.81 26.44
C ASP A 962 17.32 17.21 27.03
N GLY A 963 17.49 17.36 28.33
CA GLY A 963 17.33 18.61 29.08
C GLY A 963 15.91 18.85 29.59
N ASN A 964 14.98 17.91 29.39
CA ASN A 964 13.63 17.93 29.92
C ASN A 964 13.44 16.79 30.94
N LEU A 965 12.48 16.97 31.85
CA LEU A 965 12.09 15.91 32.77
C LEU A 965 10.78 15.27 32.32
N GLY A 966 10.74 13.95 32.37
CA GLY A 966 9.55 13.14 32.14
C GLY A 966 9.37 12.74 30.67
N GLY A 967 8.30 12.01 30.41
CA GLY A 967 8.11 11.33 29.13
C GLY A 967 8.63 9.89 29.14
N PRO A 968 8.47 9.17 28.03
CA PRO A 968 8.65 7.73 28.01
C PRO A 968 10.11 7.28 28.17
N ASP A 969 11.08 8.06 27.69
CA ASP A 969 12.51 7.76 27.80
C ASP A 969 13.10 8.06 29.19
N ASP A 970 12.37 8.81 30.02
CA ASP A 970 12.73 9.15 31.41
C ASP A 970 12.07 8.25 32.45
N ALA A 971 11.16 7.38 32.03
CA ALA A 971 10.56 6.38 32.91
C ALA A 971 11.58 5.29 33.31
N PHE A 972 11.33 4.60 34.43
CA PHE A 972 12.19 3.51 34.87
C PHE A 972 12.35 2.41 33.81
N GLY A 973 11.34 2.21 32.96
CA GLY A 973 11.48 1.56 31.66
C GLY A 973 10.64 2.30 30.63
N TYR A 974 11.00 2.19 29.35
CA TYR A 974 10.29 2.91 28.29
C TYR A 974 8.79 2.58 28.27
N GLY A 975 7.96 3.62 28.31
CA GLY A 975 6.51 3.52 28.19
C GLY A 975 5.84 4.87 28.34
N GLU A 976 4.76 5.09 27.60
CA GLU A 976 3.98 6.33 27.59
C GLU A 976 3.08 6.47 28.83
N TYR A 977 2.77 5.36 29.50
CA TYR A 977 2.02 5.34 30.75
C TYR A 977 2.41 4.14 31.62
N PRO A 978 2.21 4.23 32.95
CA PRO A 978 2.53 3.16 33.89
C PRO A 978 1.87 1.83 33.48
N GLY A 979 2.66 0.80 33.24
CA GLY A 979 2.14 -0.53 32.94
C GLY A 979 1.99 -0.88 31.46
N GLN A 980 2.30 0.04 30.54
CA GLN A 980 2.35 -0.26 29.10
C GLN A 980 3.39 -1.36 28.81
N TYR A 981 3.12 -2.34 27.94
CA TYR A 981 4.05 -3.45 27.63
C TYR A 981 4.30 -4.45 28.78
N SER A 982 3.42 -4.52 29.79
CA SER A 982 3.58 -5.43 30.92
C SER A 982 3.39 -6.91 30.55
N MET A 983 3.29 -7.79 31.56
CA MET A 983 3.18 -9.23 31.43
C MET A 983 2.04 -9.82 32.27
N ALA A 984 1.46 -10.92 31.79
CA ALA A 984 0.48 -11.71 32.53
C ALA A 984 0.70 -13.23 32.37
N VAL A 985 0.49 -13.99 33.43
CA VAL A 985 0.51 -15.46 33.42
C VAL A 985 -0.91 -15.99 33.47
N LEU A 986 -1.21 -16.99 32.64
CA LEU A 986 -2.43 -17.80 32.69
C LEU A 986 -2.06 -19.26 32.98
N SER A 987 -2.78 -19.90 33.89
CA SER A 987 -2.48 -21.27 34.34
C SER A 987 -3.73 -22.10 34.59
N LYS A 988 -3.66 -23.37 34.18
CA LYS A 988 -4.65 -24.41 34.55
C LYS A 988 -4.42 -24.94 35.97
N TYR A 989 -3.26 -24.67 36.52
CA TYR A 989 -2.80 -25.12 37.83
C TYR A 989 -2.70 -23.95 38.83
N PRO A 990 -2.96 -24.17 40.13
CA PRO A 990 -2.91 -23.12 41.13
C PRO A 990 -1.57 -22.37 41.16
N ILE A 991 -1.64 -21.03 41.21
CA ILE A 991 -0.50 -20.15 41.46
C ILE A 991 -0.45 -19.85 42.97
N ASP A 992 0.72 -19.99 43.60
CA ASP A 992 0.92 -19.65 45.00
C ASP A 992 1.31 -18.18 45.15
N HIS A 993 0.29 -17.31 45.22
CA HIS A 993 0.46 -15.85 45.27
C HIS A 993 1.28 -15.37 46.46
N ASP A 994 1.20 -16.07 47.61
CA ASP A 994 1.93 -15.70 48.84
C ASP A 994 3.44 -15.96 48.74
N LYS A 995 3.86 -16.72 47.72
CA LYS A 995 5.26 -17.09 47.47
C LYS A 995 5.85 -16.42 46.23
N ILE A 996 5.10 -15.55 45.55
CA ILE A 996 5.61 -14.79 44.40
C ILE A 996 6.69 -13.81 44.88
N ARG A 997 7.83 -13.80 44.20
CA ARG A 997 8.88 -12.79 44.39
C ARG A 997 8.94 -11.89 43.15
N THR A 998 8.89 -10.58 43.35
CA THR A 998 9.08 -9.58 42.30
C THR A 998 10.37 -8.82 42.54
N PHE A 999 11.04 -8.45 41.46
CA PHE A 999 12.29 -7.69 41.49
C PHE A 999 12.14 -6.40 40.69
N GLN A 1000 10.98 -5.76 40.82
CA GLN A 1000 10.64 -4.55 40.08
C GLN A 1000 11.58 -3.41 40.48
N LYS A 1001 11.86 -3.27 41.77
CA LYS A 1001 12.59 -2.14 42.37
C LYS A 1001 14.08 -2.44 42.57
N PHE A 1002 14.56 -3.60 42.16
CA PHE A 1002 15.97 -3.96 42.25
C PHE A 1002 16.83 -2.95 41.46
N LEU A 1003 17.80 -2.30 42.12
CA LEU A 1003 18.59 -1.22 41.51
C LEU A 1003 19.71 -1.76 40.64
N TRP A 1004 19.92 -1.15 39.46
CA TRP A 1004 20.95 -1.60 38.52
C TRP A 1004 22.36 -1.50 39.13
N LYS A 1005 22.63 -0.43 39.90
CA LYS A 1005 23.92 -0.25 40.58
C LYS A 1005 24.26 -1.32 41.61
N ASP A 1006 23.26 -2.02 42.14
CA ASP A 1006 23.47 -3.05 43.18
C ASP A 1006 23.90 -4.39 42.56
N MET A 1007 23.82 -4.52 41.23
CA MET A 1007 24.42 -5.65 40.53
C MET A 1007 25.95 -5.53 40.52
N PRO A 1008 26.70 -6.57 40.94
CA PRO A 1008 28.14 -6.56 40.89
C PRO A 1008 28.66 -6.39 39.48
N LYS A 1009 29.47 -5.35 39.27
CA LYS A 1009 30.02 -4.97 37.96
C LYS A 1009 28.92 -4.74 36.91
N ALA A 1010 27.85 -4.05 37.31
CA ALA A 1010 26.81 -3.59 36.40
C ALA A 1010 27.41 -2.84 35.20
N LEU A 1011 26.87 -3.08 34.01
CA LEU A 1011 27.26 -2.42 32.76
C LEU A 1011 26.61 -1.05 32.63
N LEU A 1012 26.79 -0.17 33.62
CA LEU A 1012 26.27 1.19 33.54
C LEU A 1012 26.90 1.94 32.34
N PRO A 1013 26.10 2.60 31.49
CA PRO A 1013 26.57 3.24 30.27
C PRO A 1013 27.50 4.43 30.55
N ILE A 1014 28.42 4.67 29.61
CA ILE A 1014 29.38 5.78 29.62
C ILE A 1014 29.11 6.55 28.33
N ASP A 1015 29.03 7.86 28.43
CA ASP A 1015 28.93 8.75 27.28
C ASP A 1015 30.21 8.60 26.41
N PRO A 1016 30.06 8.19 25.13
CA PRO A 1016 31.20 7.94 24.26
C PRO A 1016 31.98 9.20 23.90
N GLN A 1017 31.38 10.38 23.95
CA GLN A 1017 32.03 11.66 23.64
C GLN A 1017 32.79 12.19 24.86
N THR A 1018 32.13 12.27 26.02
CA THR A 1018 32.73 12.88 27.22
C THR A 1018 33.55 11.90 28.06
N LYS A 1019 33.39 10.59 27.83
CA LYS A 1019 33.98 9.49 28.62
C LYS A 1019 33.58 9.52 30.10
N LYS A 1020 32.48 10.19 30.43
CA LYS A 1020 31.90 10.25 31.78
C LYS A 1020 30.73 9.27 31.91
N PRO A 1021 30.34 8.86 33.13
CA PRO A 1021 29.10 8.11 33.33
C PRO A 1021 27.92 8.81 32.64
N TRP A 1022 27.09 8.05 31.94
CA TRP A 1022 25.91 8.59 31.28
C TRP A 1022 24.90 9.11 32.30
N TYR A 1023 24.70 8.35 33.36
CA TYR A 1023 23.80 8.70 34.46
C TYR A 1023 24.55 9.45 35.56
N SER A 1024 23.90 10.46 36.13
CA SER A 1024 24.40 11.19 37.30
C SER A 1024 24.41 10.32 38.56
N GLU A 1025 25.15 10.75 39.59
CA GLU A 1025 25.17 10.02 40.87
C GLU A 1025 23.79 9.91 41.54
N ASP A 1026 22.90 10.86 41.28
CA ASP A 1026 21.54 10.85 41.83
C ASP A 1026 20.61 9.92 41.03
N GLU A 1027 20.70 9.92 39.70
CA GLU A 1027 19.97 8.96 38.84
C GLU A 1027 20.33 7.50 39.16
N VAL A 1028 21.63 7.22 39.32
CA VAL A 1028 22.12 5.86 39.60
C VAL A 1028 21.58 5.32 40.93
N LYS A 1029 21.23 6.19 41.90
CA LYS A 1029 20.65 5.78 43.19
C LYS A 1029 19.22 5.25 43.07
N VAL A 1030 18.49 5.62 42.02
CA VAL A 1030 17.09 5.25 41.82
C VAL A 1030 16.86 4.34 40.62
N LEU A 1031 17.80 4.29 39.67
CA LEU A 1031 17.67 3.52 38.43
C LEU A 1031 17.55 2.02 38.69
N ARG A 1032 16.40 1.46 38.29
CA ARG A 1032 16.04 0.04 38.43
C ARG A 1032 16.67 -0.79 37.32
N LEU A 1033 17.09 -2.03 37.59
CA LEU A 1033 17.60 -2.94 36.56
C LEU A 1033 16.48 -3.34 35.60
N SER A 1034 15.39 -3.90 36.12
CA SER A 1034 14.25 -4.36 35.34
C SER A 1034 13.60 -3.20 34.59
N SER A 1035 13.45 -3.30 33.28
CA SER A 1035 12.73 -2.35 32.43
C SER A 1035 11.21 -2.57 32.50
N LYS A 1036 10.78 -3.83 32.56
CA LYS A 1036 9.41 -4.23 32.90
C LYS A 1036 9.38 -4.80 34.32
N ASN A 1037 9.69 -6.08 34.47
CA ASN A 1037 9.86 -6.75 35.75
C ASN A 1037 10.61 -8.09 35.59
N HIS A 1038 11.18 -8.59 36.70
CA HIS A 1038 11.56 -9.99 36.87
C HIS A 1038 10.65 -10.56 37.97
N CYS A 1039 10.01 -11.70 37.74
CA CYS A 1039 9.19 -12.35 38.76
C CYS A 1039 9.46 -13.86 38.85
N ASP A 1040 9.55 -14.38 40.07
CA ASP A 1040 9.50 -15.81 40.36
C ASP A 1040 8.08 -16.17 40.82
N VAL A 1041 7.36 -16.94 39.99
CA VAL A 1041 5.94 -17.28 40.17
C VAL A 1041 5.79 -18.80 40.38
N PRO A 1042 5.57 -19.28 41.61
CA PRO A 1042 5.41 -20.70 41.89
C PRO A 1042 4.03 -21.23 41.45
N VAL A 1043 4.01 -22.30 40.65
CA VAL A 1043 2.79 -22.98 40.18
C VAL A 1043 2.77 -24.42 40.68
N ASN A 1044 1.67 -24.82 41.30
CA ASN A 1044 1.47 -26.17 41.84
C ASN A 1044 0.87 -27.11 40.79
N VAL A 1045 1.72 -27.87 40.10
CA VAL A 1045 1.32 -28.84 39.09
C VAL A 1045 1.15 -30.21 39.76
N ASN A 1046 -0.10 -30.54 40.11
CA ASN A 1046 -0.48 -31.83 40.70
C ASN A 1046 0.31 -32.22 41.97
N GLY A 1047 0.63 -31.26 42.84
CA GLY A 1047 1.37 -31.47 44.09
C GLY A 1047 2.86 -31.12 44.00
N GLU A 1048 3.38 -30.88 42.81
CA GLU A 1048 4.78 -30.51 42.57
C GLU A 1048 4.89 -29.04 42.17
N PHE A 1049 5.78 -28.28 42.80
CA PHE A 1049 5.98 -26.88 42.46
C PHE A 1049 6.93 -26.71 41.27
N VAL A 1050 6.51 -25.84 40.34
CA VAL A 1050 7.28 -25.35 39.19
C VAL A 1050 7.35 -23.83 39.28
N HIS A 1051 8.55 -23.29 39.36
CA HIS A 1051 8.80 -21.84 39.40
C HIS A 1051 8.86 -21.25 38.00
N LEU A 1052 7.97 -20.33 37.66
CA LEU A 1052 8.07 -19.57 36.40
C LEU A 1052 8.94 -18.34 36.66
N LEU A 1053 10.11 -18.29 36.03
CA LEU A 1053 11.01 -17.14 36.09
C LEU A 1053 10.71 -16.26 34.87
N ILE A 1054 9.85 -15.25 35.05
CA ILE A 1054 9.27 -14.47 33.96
C ILE A 1054 9.91 -13.08 33.87
N SER A 1055 10.36 -12.69 32.68
CA SER A 1055 10.80 -11.31 32.41
C SER A 1055 10.61 -10.90 30.96
N HIS A 1056 10.52 -9.58 30.76
CA HIS A 1056 10.55 -8.95 29.45
C HIS A 1056 11.59 -7.82 29.50
N PRO A 1057 12.88 -8.12 29.30
CA PRO A 1057 13.96 -7.13 29.25
C PRO A 1057 13.77 -6.09 28.16
N THR A 1058 14.52 -4.99 28.25
CA THR A 1058 14.47 -3.93 27.24
C THR A 1058 14.98 -4.45 25.89
N PRO A 1059 14.41 -4.05 24.75
CA PRO A 1059 15.04 -4.28 23.45
C PRO A 1059 16.46 -3.70 23.46
N PRO A 1060 17.50 -4.39 22.96
CA PRO A 1060 18.90 -3.94 23.02
C PRO A 1060 19.23 -2.87 21.96
N VAL A 1061 18.22 -2.12 21.52
CA VAL A 1061 18.25 -1.14 20.43
C VAL A 1061 17.41 0.07 20.83
N PHE A 1062 17.33 1.10 19.97
CA PHE A 1062 16.59 2.36 20.21
C PHE A 1062 17.27 3.34 21.18
N ASP A 1063 18.59 3.39 21.15
CA ASP A 1063 19.45 4.32 21.88
C ASP A 1063 20.72 4.66 21.08
N GLY A 1064 21.58 5.53 21.65
CA GLY A 1064 22.78 6.02 20.97
C GLY A 1064 24.01 5.14 21.18
N GLU A 1065 25.18 5.65 20.77
CA GLU A 1065 26.47 4.96 20.88
C GLU A 1065 26.87 4.61 22.33
N GLU A 1066 26.23 5.22 23.33
CA GLU A 1066 26.40 4.89 24.75
C GLU A 1066 25.89 3.48 25.10
N ASP A 1067 25.02 2.89 24.27
CA ASP A 1067 24.46 1.53 24.39
C ASP A 1067 23.85 1.26 25.78
N ARG A 1068 22.88 2.07 26.19
CA ARG A 1068 22.15 1.93 27.47
C ARG A 1068 21.32 0.65 27.45
N ASN A 1069 20.57 0.45 26.37
CA ASN A 1069 19.60 -0.61 26.18
C ASN A 1069 20.29 -1.96 25.96
N GLY A 1070 21.36 -2.06 25.16
CA GLY A 1070 22.08 -3.32 25.01
C GLY A 1070 22.80 -3.75 26.29
N LYS A 1071 23.39 -2.81 27.03
CA LYS A 1071 23.99 -3.09 28.35
C LYS A 1071 22.96 -3.44 29.43
N ARG A 1072 21.81 -2.77 29.43
CA ARG A 1072 20.72 -3.07 30.37
C ARG A 1072 20.12 -4.43 30.07
N ASN A 1073 19.78 -4.71 28.80
CA ASN A 1073 19.27 -6.02 28.36
C ASN A 1073 20.22 -7.15 28.78
N HIS A 1074 21.53 -6.97 28.58
CA HIS A 1074 22.53 -7.93 29.03
C HIS A 1074 22.45 -8.24 30.52
N ASP A 1075 22.37 -7.21 31.36
CA ASP A 1075 22.32 -7.36 32.82
C ASP A 1075 20.95 -7.87 33.30
N GLU A 1076 19.86 -7.54 32.61
CA GLU A 1076 18.54 -8.14 32.82
C GLU A 1076 18.56 -9.65 32.51
N VAL A 1077 19.16 -10.08 31.40
CA VAL A 1077 19.32 -11.51 31.10
C VAL A 1077 20.27 -12.20 32.09
N ARG A 1078 21.33 -11.51 32.52
CA ARG A 1078 22.27 -12.02 33.54
C ARG A 1078 21.59 -12.23 34.89
N PHE A 1079 20.60 -11.42 35.24
CA PHE A 1079 19.86 -11.56 36.48
C PHE A 1079 19.35 -13.00 36.67
N TRP A 1080 18.72 -13.59 35.64
CA TRP A 1080 18.25 -14.97 35.73
C TRP A 1080 19.35 -16.00 35.83
N HIS A 1081 20.46 -15.79 35.13
CA HIS A 1081 21.63 -16.65 35.26
C HIS A 1081 22.11 -16.65 36.71
N ASP A 1082 22.30 -15.47 37.31
CA ASP A 1082 22.81 -15.37 38.69
C ASP A 1082 21.78 -15.88 39.70
N TYR A 1083 20.48 -15.64 39.46
CA TYR A 1083 19.39 -16.07 40.35
C TYR A 1083 19.30 -17.58 40.55
N VAL A 1084 19.59 -18.39 39.51
CA VAL A 1084 19.56 -19.86 39.60
C VAL A 1084 20.88 -20.49 40.05
N HIS A 1085 21.87 -19.66 40.42
CA HIS A 1085 23.17 -20.07 40.97
C HIS A 1085 23.36 -19.49 42.37
N SER A 1086 23.30 -20.33 43.40
CA SER A 1086 23.42 -19.92 44.81
C SER A 1086 24.63 -19.04 45.09
N ASP A 1087 25.77 -19.36 44.48
CA ASP A 1087 27.05 -18.70 44.74
C ASP A 1087 27.13 -17.30 44.08
N LEU A 1088 26.17 -16.96 43.22
CA LEU A 1088 26.08 -15.68 42.51
C LEU A 1088 24.92 -14.81 42.99
N ALA A 1089 23.90 -15.40 43.62
CA ALA A 1089 22.65 -14.70 43.95
C ALA A 1089 22.68 -13.85 45.24
N GLU A 1090 23.81 -13.75 45.94
CA GLU A 1090 23.92 -13.06 47.24
C GLU A 1090 23.47 -11.58 47.16
N TYR A 1091 23.72 -10.92 46.03
CA TYR A 1091 23.38 -9.52 45.82
C TYR A 1091 21.89 -9.29 45.50
N ILE A 1092 21.17 -10.35 45.11
CA ILE A 1092 19.78 -10.25 44.65
C ILE A 1092 18.84 -10.14 45.86
N TYR A 1093 17.99 -9.11 45.87
CA TYR A 1093 16.91 -8.93 46.82
C TYR A 1093 15.60 -8.65 46.09
N ASP A 1094 14.50 -9.22 46.56
CA ASP A 1094 13.17 -8.92 46.02
C ASP A 1094 12.61 -7.60 46.58
N ASP A 1095 11.43 -7.20 46.09
CA ASP A 1095 10.77 -5.95 46.48
C ASP A 1095 10.36 -5.91 47.97
N ASN A 1096 10.36 -7.06 48.66
CA ASN A 1096 10.15 -7.18 50.10
C ASN A 1096 11.47 -7.24 50.89
N GLY A 1097 12.62 -7.14 50.22
CA GLY A 1097 13.97 -7.16 50.80
C GLY A 1097 14.50 -8.58 51.10
N THR A 1098 13.82 -9.64 50.67
CA THR A 1098 14.30 -11.01 50.87
C THR A 1098 15.45 -11.29 49.91
N LYS A 1099 16.60 -11.65 50.47
CA LYS A 1099 17.83 -11.91 49.71
C LYS A 1099 17.96 -13.35 49.22
N GLY A 1100 18.71 -13.53 48.14
CA GLY A 1100 19.12 -14.84 47.63
C GLY A 1100 18.32 -15.33 46.42
N GLY A 1101 18.84 -16.40 45.80
CA GLY A 1101 18.36 -16.99 44.56
C GLY A 1101 17.40 -18.17 44.74
N LEU A 1102 17.16 -18.90 43.64
CA LEU A 1102 16.37 -20.13 43.60
C LEU A 1102 17.29 -21.35 43.55
N LEU A 1103 17.31 -22.13 44.63
CA LEU A 1103 18.20 -23.29 44.78
C LEU A 1103 17.42 -24.61 44.70
N ASP A 1104 17.90 -25.53 43.84
CA ASP A 1104 17.45 -26.92 43.72
C ASP A 1104 15.92 -27.08 43.55
N LYS A 1105 15.30 -26.16 42.80
CA LYS A 1105 13.89 -26.21 42.41
C LYS A 1105 13.73 -26.43 40.91
N ARG A 1106 12.57 -26.98 40.52
CA ARG A 1106 12.13 -26.97 39.13
C ARG A 1106 11.75 -25.55 38.75
N PHE A 1107 12.31 -25.06 37.65
CA PHE A 1107 11.95 -23.75 37.12
C PHE A 1107 11.83 -23.76 35.61
N VAL A 1108 11.18 -22.74 35.06
CA VAL A 1108 11.17 -22.43 33.63
C VAL A 1108 11.44 -20.94 33.47
N VAL A 1109 12.57 -20.57 32.86
CA VAL A 1109 12.80 -19.18 32.44
C VAL A 1109 12.00 -18.94 31.17
N MET A 1110 11.14 -17.93 31.16
CA MET A 1110 10.27 -17.66 30.01
C MET A 1110 9.99 -16.18 29.83
N GLY A 1111 9.88 -15.75 28.58
CA GLY A 1111 9.68 -14.34 28.24
C GLY A 1111 10.17 -13.99 26.85
N ASP A 1112 9.84 -12.77 26.43
CA ASP A 1112 10.56 -12.08 25.37
C ASP A 1112 11.84 -11.50 25.98
N LEU A 1113 12.95 -12.23 25.87
CA LEU A 1113 14.23 -11.83 26.44
C LEU A 1113 14.93 -10.76 25.60
N ASN A 1114 14.40 -10.43 24.42
CA ASN A 1114 14.96 -9.45 23.48
C ASN A 1114 16.42 -9.71 23.05
N ALA A 1115 16.95 -10.90 23.32
CA ALA A 1115 18.34 -11.26 23.08
C ALA A 1115 18.44 -12.51 22.20
N SER A 1116 18.95 -12.34 20.97
CA SER A 1116 19.31 -13.48 20.11
C SER A 1116 20.70 -14.01 20.47
N PRO A 1117 20.91 -15.34 20.53
CA PRO A 1117 22.20 -15.90 20.92
C PRO A 1117 23.22 -15.81 19.78
N THR A 1118 22.77 -15.57 18.56
CA THR A 1118 23.56 -15.71 17.33
C THR A 1118 23.52 -14.46 16.46
N GLU A 1119 22.38 -13.81 16.34
CA GLU A 1119 22.09 -12.82 15.30
C GLU A 1119 21.91 -11.41 15.87
N ARG A 1120 22.26 -10.39 15.07
CA ARG A 1120 22.08 -8.95 15.38
C ARG A 1120 22.72 -8.49 16.71
N ASP A 1121 22.17 -7.41 17.29
CA ASP A 1121 22.89 -6.37 18.05
C ASP A 1121 22.90 -6.56 19.58
N ALA A 1122 22.18 -7.57 20.12
CA ALA A 1122 22.24 -7.89 21.55
C ALA A 1122 23.66 -8.26 22.00
N LEU A 1123 24.05 -7.88 23.22
CA LEU A 1123 25.29 -8.35 23.85
C LEU A 1123 25.17 -9.84 24.20
N LYS A 1124 25.61 -10.70 23.27
CA LYS A 1124 25.31 -12.15 23.23
C LYS A 1124 25.87 -12.97 24.38
N ALA A 1125 26.80 -12.44 25.16
CA ALA A 1125 27.54 -13.19 26.17
C ALA A 1125 26.62 -13.85 27.20
N MET A 1126 25.69 -13.08 27.77
CA MET A 1126 24.86 -13.57 28.87
C MET A 1126 23.67 -14.40 28.43
N ILE A 1127 23.06 -14.11 27.27
CA ILE A 1127 22.04 -15.01 26.73
C ILE A 1127 22.65 -16.38 26.38
N ASN A 1128 23.84 -16.42 25.79
CA ASN A 1128 24.53 -17.69 25.52
C ASN A 1128 24.85 -18.43 26.83
N LYS A 1129 25.33 -17.72 27.86
CA LYS A 1129 25.62 -18.32 29.16
C LYS A 1129 24.36 -18.88 29.83
N LEU A 1130 23.22 -18.19 29.73
CA LEU A 1130 21.96 -18.64 30.31
C LEU A 1130 21.39 -19.88 29.62
N ILE A 1131 21.41 -19.93 28.28
CA ILE A 1131 20.86 -21.07 27.51
C ILE A 1131 21.78 -22.30 27.51
N SER A 1132 23.05 -22.13 27.89
CA SER A 1132 24.04 -23.20 27.89
C SER A 1132 24.55 -23.58 29.28
N CYS A 1133 23.99 -23.04 30.36
CA CYS A 1133 24.42 -23.41 31.71
C CYS A 1133 23.91 -24.81 32.09
N ASP A 1134 24.53 -25.41 33.10
CA ASP A 1134 24.18 -26.73 33.60
C ASP A 1134 22.82 -26.76 34.33
N LYS A 1135 22.27 -25.60 34.68
CA LYS A 1135 20.96 -25.45 35.32
C LYS A 1135 19.79 -25.44 34.34
N THR A 1136 20.00 -25.24 33.03
CA THR A 1136 18.94 -25.16 32.02
C THR A 1136 19.06 -26.29 30.99
N HIS A 1137 17.94 -26.67 30.37
CA HIS A 1137 17.97 -27.52 29.18
C HIS A 1137 18.36 -26.69 27.95
N ASN A 1138 19.15 -27.30 27.07
CA ASN A 1138 19.60 -26.69 25.81
C ASN A 1138 18.64 -26.95 24.63
N PHE A 1139 17.41 -27.40 24.89
CA PHE A 1139 16.43 -27.66 23.84
C PHE A 1139 16.03 -26.36 23.13
N VAL A 1140 15.96 -26.41 21.79
CA VAL A 1140 15.62 -25.24 20.96
C VAL A 1140 14.34 -25.54 20.18
N PRO A 1141 13.21 -24.91 20.54
CA PRO A 1141 11.98 -24.96 19.74
C PRO A 1141 12.22 -24.46 18.32
N LYS A 1142 11.61 -25.13 17.34
CA LYS A 1142 11.73 -24.78 15.92
C LYS A 1142 10.40 -24.82 15.18
N SER A 1143 10.36 -24.23 13.99
CA SER A 1143 9.22 -24.28 13.06
C SER A 1143 9.65 -24.18 11.60
N GLN A 1144 8.81 -24.70 10.70
CA GLN A 1144 9.00 -24.54 9.25
C GLN A 1144 8.68 -23.11 8.79
N GLY A 1145 7.68 -22.45 9.39
CA GLY A 1145 7.41 -21.03 9.09
C GLY A 1145 8.55 -20.10 9.47
N GLY A 1146 9.29 -20.40 10.55
CA GLY A 1146 10.55 -19.71 10.87
C GLY A 1146 11.63 -19.95 9.81
N GLU A 1147 11.74 -21.19 9.31
CA GLU A 1147 12.65 -21.51 8.20
C GLU A 1147 12.30 -20.75 6.91
N GLU A 1148 11.02 -20.67 6.55
CA GLU A 1148 10.51 -19.88 5.42
C GLU A 1148 10.72 -18.38 5.59
N ASN A 1149 10.73 -17.89 6.83
CA ASN A 1149 10.95 -16.47 7.13
C ASN A 1149 12.37 -16.04 6.75
N ASP A 1150 13.36 -16.94 6.81
CA ASP A 1150 14.71 -16.67 6.32
C ASP A 1150 15.41 -17.96 5.81
N PRO A 1151 15.09 -18.45 4.60
CA PRO A 1151 15.49 -19.80 4.14
C PRO A 1151 17.00 -20.01 4.00
N GLN A 1152 17.76 -18.91 3.92
CA GLN A 1152 19.21 -18.93 3.75
C GLN A 1152 19.96 -18.92 5.09
N ASN A 1153 19.25 -18.77 6.20
CA ASN A 1153 19.83 -18.62 7.52
C ASN A 1153 19.62 -19.89 8.34
N LYS A 1154 20.70 -20.57 8.68
CA LYS A 1154 20.64 -21.84 9.43
C LYS A 1154 19.99 -21.74 10.82
N TYR A 1155 19.85 -20.54 11.38
CA TYR A 1155 19.20 -20.30 12.67
C TYR A 1155 17.70 -20.00 12.54
N SER A 1156 17.21 -19.74 11.32
CA SER A 1156 15.82 -19.37 11.05
C SER A 1156 14.76 -20.35 11.51
N PRO A 1157 15.00 -21.68 11.55
CA PRO A 1157 14.02 -22.58 12.16
C PRO A 1157 13.68 -22.22 13.60
N SER A 1158 14.59 -21.56 14.33
CA SER A 1158 14.39 -21.13 15.73
C SER A 1158 13.94 -19.68 15.88
N HIS A 1159 13.67 -18.96 14.79
CA HIS A 1159 13.14 -17.60 14.86
C HIS A 1159 11.76 -17.60 15.52
N THR A 1160 11.54 -16.59 16.36
CA THR A 1160 10.32 -16.37 17.13
C THR A 1160 9.68 -15.02 16.82
N ALA A 1161 10.35 -14.16 16.05
CA ALA A 1161 9.83 -12.86 15.65
C ALA A 1161 9.97 -12.62 14.14
N GLY A 1162 9.01 -11.88 13.57
CA GLY A 1162 8.90 -11.58 12.14
C GLY A 1162 10.14 -10.93 11.53
N TRP A 1163 10.90 -10.18 12.34
CA TRP A 1163 12.18 -9.56 11.95
C TRP A 1163 13.39 -10.50 12.00
N LYS A 1164 13.15 -11.81 11.99
CA LYS A 1164 14.15 -12.87 11.79
C LYS A 1164 15.11 -13.02 12.98
N LEU A 1165 14.58 -13.08 14.20
CA LEU A 1165 15.36 -13.35 15.41
C LEU A 1165 14.67 -14.38 16.30
N ARG A 1166 15.48 -15.06 17.13
CA ARG A 1166 15.03 -15.80 18.31
C ARG A 1166 15.15 -14.88 19.53
N VAL A 1167 14.04 -14.34 19.99
CA VAL A 1167 13.99 -13.44 21.17
C VAL A 1167 13.05 -13.95 22.26
N ASP A 1168 12.15 -14.87 21.93
CA ASP A 1168 11.21 -15.50 22.86
C ASP A 1168 11.73 -16.85 23.35
N TYR A 1169 11.68 -17.08 24.67
CA TYR A 1169 12.26 -18.24 25.32
C TYR A 1169 11.30 -18.98 26.24
N VAL A 1170 11.41 -20.31 26.25
CA VAL A 1170 10.88 -21.22 27.27
C VAL A 1170 12.01 -22.20 27.59
N LEU A 1171 12.69 -21.97 28.70
CA LEU A 1171 13.93 -22.64 29.10
C LEU A 1171 13.71 -23.37 30.43
N PRO A 1172 13.33 -24.66 30.39
CA PRO A 1172 13.11 -25.45 31.60
C PRO A 1172 14.44 -25.77 32.30
N SER A 1173 14.40 -25.92 33.61
CA SER A 1173 15.53 -26.36 34.42
C SER A 1173 15.96 -27.78 34.04
N SER A 1174 17.26 -28.04 34.06
CA SER A 1174 17.80 -29.39 33.89
C SER A 1174 17.33 -30.34 35.01
N LEU A 1175 17.07 -29.79 36.19
CA LEU A 1175 16.55 -30.52 37.35
C LEU A 1175 15.05 -30.80 37.23
N GLY A 1176 14.65 -32.05 37.44
CA GLY A 1176 13.25 -32.45 37.65
C GLY A 1176 12.34 -32.36 36.42
N PHE A 1177 12.90 -32.10 35.23
CA PHE A 1177 12.18 -32.10 33.96
C PHE A 1177 12.92 -32.91 32.90
N LYS A 1178 12.13 -33.61 32.08
CA LYS A 1178 12.56 -34.09 30.77
C LYS A 1178 11.74 -33.42 29.68
N VAL A 1179 12.43 -32.82 28.71
CA VAL A 1179 11.81 -32.19 27.55
C VAL A 1179 11.35 -33.28 26.57
N GLN A 1180 10.06 -33.29 26.26
CA GLN A 1180 9.43 -34.25 25.34
C GLN A 1180 9.34 -33.70 23.93
N ASN A 1181 8.95 -32.43 23.80
CA ASN A 1181 8.77 -31.74 22.53
C ASN A 1181 8.82 -30.22 22.75
N GLY A 1182 8.91 -29.44 21.69
CA GLY A 1182 8.69 -28.00 21.74
C GLY A 1182 8.84 -27.37 20.37
N GLN A 1183 8.03 -26.36 20.09
CA GLN A 1183 7.93 -25.74 18.77
C GLN A 1183 7.62 -24.25 18.87
N VAL A 1184 7.82 -23.56 17.75
CA VAL A 1184 7.30 -22.22 17.52
C VAL A 1184 5.99 -22.35 16.73
N PHE A 1185 4.92 -21.70 17.16
CA PHE A 1185 3.69 -21.58 16.39
C PHE A 1185 3.94 -20.64 15.21
N TRP A 1186 4.52 -21.19 14.14
CA TRP A 1186 4.74 -20.48 12.88
C TRP A 1186 4.36 -21.41 11.72
N PRO A 1187 3.07 -21.43 11.33
CA PRO A 1187 2.61 -22.14 10.15
C PRO A 1187 3.30 -21.61 8.88
N THR A 1188 3.52 -22.49 7.90
CA THR A 1188 4.06 -22.14 6.57
C THR A 1188 3.05 -21.34 5.76
N ILE A 1189 3.49 -20.63 4.72
CA ILE A 1189 2.62 -19.78 3.89
C ILE A 1189 1.42 -20.55 3.29
N GLN A 1190 1.60 -21.83 2.99
CA GLN A 1190 0.55 -22.69 2.41
C GLN A 1190 -0.39 -23.28 3.46
N ASP A 1191 -0.09 -23.14 4.75
CA ASP A 1191 -0.95 -23.61 5.82
C ASP A 1191 -2.12 -22.63 6.03
N LYS A 1192 -3.33 -23.17 6.16
CA LYS A 1192 -4.56 -22.37 6.37
C LYS A 1192 -4.55 -21.48 7.62
N TYR A 1193 -3.66 -21.76 8.57
CA TYR A 1193 -3.45 -20.98 9.78
C TYR A 1193 -2.38 -19.89 9.62
N TYR A 1194 -1.70 -19.81 8.47
CA TYR A 1194 -0.79 -18.71 8.14
C TYR A 1194 -1.43 -17.33 8.29
N ARG A 1195 -2.73 -17.21 8.00
CA ARG A 1195 -3.52 -15.98 8.23
C ARG A 1195 -3.44 -15.43 9.66
N LEU A 1196 -3.11 -16.27 10.63
CA LEU A 1196 -2.96 -15.85 12.03
C LEU A 1196 -1.63 -15.13 12.26
N VAL A 1197 -0.62 -15.36 11.43
CA VAL A 1197 0.76 -14.88 11.61
C VAL A 1197 1.32 -14.14 10.37
N SER A 1198 0.48 -13.86 9.37
CA SER A 1198 0.89 -13.29 8.09
C SER A 1198 1.24 -11.80 8.15
N SER A 1199 0.81 -11.09 9.20
CA SER A 1199 1.16 -9.69 9.47
C SER A 1199 1.11 -9.40 10.98
N PRO A 1200 1.96 -8.49 11.50
CA PRO A 1200 1.95 -8.11 12.92
C PRO A 1200 0.60 -7.62 13.44
N GLU A 1201 -0.14 -6.85 12.63
CA GLU A 1201 -1.42 -6.23 13.03
C GLU A 1201 -2.57 -7.23 13.14
N LEU A 1202 -2.38 -8.45 12.62
CA LEU A 1202 -3.39 -9.51 12.68
C LEU A 1202 -3.32 -10.32 13.98
N SER A 1203 -2.14 -10.48 14.59
CA SER A 1203 -1.99 -11.05 15.93
C SER A 1203 -0.82 -10.41 16.66
N SER A 1204 0.40 -10.76 16.28
CA SER A 1204 1.65 -10.20 16.80
C SER A 1204 2.77 -10.34 15.76
N ASP A 1205 3.76 -9.46 15.83
CA ASP A 1205 5.06 -9.61 15.18
C ASP A 1205 5.92 -10.73 15.79
N HIS A 1206 5.58 -11.20 17.00
CA HIS A 1206 6.16 -12.39 17.63
C HIS A 1206 5.32 -13.66 17.39
N ARG A 1207 5.86 -14.81 17.79
CA ARG A 1207 5.25 -16.13 17.67
C ARG A 1207 5.23 -16.83 19.01
N LEU A 1208 4.14 -17.53 19.30
CA LEU A 1208 4.04 -18.37 20.50
C LEU A 1208 5.11 -19.46 20.46
N VAL A 1209 5.87 -19.60 21.54
CA VAL A 1209 6.88 -20.65 21.73
C VAL A 1209 6.44 -21.54 22.87
N TYR A 1210 6.48 -22.87 22.72
CA TYR A 1210 6.12 -23.79 23.79
C TYR A 1210 7.08 -24.98 23.91
N VAL A 1211 7.10 -25.58 25.10
CA VAL A 1211 7.79 -26.83 25.41
C VAL A 1211 6.86 -27.76 26.20
N ASP A 1212 6.89 -29.04 25.86
CA ASP A 1212 6.23 -30.13 26.57
C ASP A 1212 7.23 -30.81 27.53
N LEU A 1213 6.85 -30.91 28.80
CA LEU A 1213 7.70 -31.38 29.89
C LEU A 1213 7.05 -32.55 30.60
N SER A 1214 7.80 -33.62 30.86
CA SER A 1214 7.41 -34.59 31.89
C SER A 1214 8.08 -34.21 33.21
N ILE A 1215 7.28 -34.12 34.27
CA ILE A 1215 7.78 -33.88 35.63
C ILE A 1215 8.39 -35.17 36.17
N GLU A 1216 9.66 -35.12 36.54
CA GLU A 1216 10.38 -36.23 37.17
C GLU A 1216 10.58 -35.95 38.66
N ALA A 1217 10.60 -37.01 39.47
CA ALA A 1217 10.92 -36.89 40.89
C ALA A 1217 12.34 -36.32 41.06
N ILE A 1218 12.48 -35.26 41.85
CA ILE A 1218 13.79 -34.79 42.30
C ILE A 1218 14.29 -35.83 43.31
N LYS A 1219 15.42 -36.47 43.01
CA LYS A 1219 16.06 -37.44 43.90
C LYS A 1219 16.86 -36.77 44.98
#